data_AF-A0A7I8IMF4-F1
#
_entry.id   AF-A0A7I8IMF4-F1
#
_cell.length_a   1.000
_cell.length_b   1.000
_cell.length_c   1.000
_cell.angle_alpha   90.00
_cell.angle_beta   90.00
_cell.angle_gamma   90.00
#
_symmetry.space_group_name_H-M   'P 1'
#
loop_
_entity.id
_entity.type
_entity.pdbx_description
1 polymer ?
#
loop_
_entity_poly.entity_id
_entity_poly.type
_entity_poly.pdbx_seq_one_letter_code
_entity_poly.pdbx_strand_id
1 'polypeptide(L)'
;MYSKCLTERRIRQGTGGAAAGNGVVGILAETCNIWERRAPLAPSHCARLLLDRCGGVKRIVVQPSTKRIHRDAKYAEVGCELSDDLSSCGLILGIKQPKLETILPDRAYAFFSHTTRRRLRTCPSVYFNVQILAERVTLYDYELIVGDNGKRVLAFGKFAGRAGLIDFLHGLGKRYLNLGYSTPFLSLGSSHMYPSLAAAKAAVISVVSQGAQEIFKLLPHKFVDPRKLPELADMARDQAQRGRLSKSVFQVYGCTVTCQHMVAPKDPQKRFDKDEYYAHPKRYEPIFHKTIAPYASVIGFLNCSPTSSCMNCKQKVPLVGISDITCDIGGSMEFVNQTTSIEKPFFRYNAITNSYHEDMAGEGVICLAVDILPTEFPRERLIRFAPSLRRACISYEGKLTQLYEYIPRMRTPVVALPKHSNGIPERKNYTTMVSLSGHLFDQFLINEALDIIEAASGSFRLINCEVGQSTNHVSYSELEVGASDARTLDQIVDSLSSIASRKSLIFNKEKNFEGKILVKESESPNSGAGRVCQPAAKFLASVGRMFSGHVFRTWQQVDEEELEDVQVIVASLYLKDAEEIIDGIPNAIAVQLDVMDEKNLSRFVSDVDVVISLLPANFHLAIANKCIEHKKHLVTASYVDDSMSRLDAKAKSVGITILCEMGLDPGIGKVTKFTSYCGGLPSPEAADNPLAYKFSWNPAGAIRAGRNSATYKCLGETIQVNGDELYDSAVRFRVPDLPAFALEHLPNRNSLAYGDLYGIGDEASTVFRATLRYEGFSEIMGTLAKIGFFNSEAHPMLKESSRPTFRAFLSELLKADSNEELPVRDEEMAGRIISLGHCKETVTAMKAVQTIKFLGLHEDEEIPLPCQSAFDISCWRMEGRLAYSSTEKDMVLLHHEVELELPDGQRTESHRATLLEFGRTKDGKMTSAMAITVGIPMAIGALLLLKNRVKTTGILRPLVPEVYIPALEILEACGVKLMEKVDILC
;
A
#
# COMPACT_ATOMS: atom_id res chain seq x y z
N MET A 1 12.82 16.70 -3.24
CA MET A 1 13.21 15.34 -3.72
C MET A 1 13.98 15.34 -5.05
N TYR A 2 13.56 16.07 -6.09
CA TYR A 2 14.25 16.04 -7.41
C TYR A 2 15.62 16.75 -7.40
N SER A 3 15.82 17.73 -6.53
CA SER A 3 17.10 18.43 -6.35
C SER A 3 18.17 17.63 -5.61
N LYS A 4 17.79 16.75 -4.65
CA LYS A 4 18.74 15.91 -3.89
C LYS A 4 19.49 14.91 -4.78
N CYS A 5 18.88 14.46 -5.88
CA CYS A 5 19.52 13.51 -6.82
C CYS A 5 20.63 14.16 -7.66
N LEU A 6 20.59 15.48 -7.84
CA LEU A 6 21.54 16.24 -8.66
C LEU A 6 22.63 16.95 -7.83
N THR A 7 22.50 16.92 -6.50
CA THR A 7 23.32 17.71 -5.57
C THR A 7 24.13 16.88 -4.58
N GLU A 8 24.24 15.55 -4.73
CA GLU A 8 25.13 14.76 -3.87
C GLU A 8 26.57 15.27 -3.98
N ARG A 9 27.00 15.97 -2.92
CA ARG A 9 28.32 16.60 -2.73
C ARG A 9 29.52 15.64 -2.79
N ARG A 10 29.32 14.36 -3.12
CA ARG A 10 30.39 13.34 -3.22
C ARG A 10 30.97 13.12 -4.61
N ILE A 11 30.47 13.79 -5.66
CA ILE A 11 31.02 13.68 -7.04
C ILE A 11 32.25 14.61 -7.27
N ARG A 12 32.69 15.39 -6.26
CA ARG A 12 33.83 16.32 -6.39
C ARG A 12 35.22 15.76 -6.04
N GLN A 13 35.34 14.49 -5.67
CA GLN A 13 36.66 13.89 -5.39
C GLN A 13 37.07 12.95 -6.53
N GLY A 14 37.50 13.56 -7.62
CA GLY A 14 38.13 12.92 -8.77
C GLY A 14 38.75 14.01 -9.63
N THR A 15 40.07 14.07 -9.64
CA THR A 15 40.87 15.12 -10.29
C THR A 15 40.69 15.10 -11.82
N GLY A 16 40.15 16.19 -12.38
CA GLY A 16 40.36 16.62 -13.77
C GLY A 16 39.22 16.37 -14.77
N GLY A 17 38.58 17.46 -15.24
CA GLY A 17 38.09 17.59 -16.63
C GLY A 17 36.72 17.01 -17.03
N ALA A 18 35.65 17.80 -16.79
CA ALA A 18 34.41 17.91 -17.58
C ALA A 18 33.67 16.62 -18.04
N ALA A 19 32.65 16.17 -17.27
CA ALA A 19 31.44 15.52 -17.83
C ALA A 19 30.24 15.38 -16.84
N ALA A 20 30.20 16.11 -15.72
CA ALA A 20 29.06 16.09 -14.81
C ALA A 20 28.66 17.51 -14.37
N GLY A 21 27.72 18.11 -15.11
CA GLY A 21 26.88 19.19 -14.62
C GLY A 21 27.27 20.60 -15.05
N ASN A 22 27.19 20.91 -16.35
CA ASN A 22 27.11 22.31 -16.81
C ASN A 22 25.78 23.00 -16.43
N GLY A 23 24.89 22.30 -15.72
CA GLY A 23 23.58 22.76 -15.30
C GLY A 23 22.52 22.71 -16.40
N VAL A 24 22.83 22.17 -17.59
CA VAL A 24 21.89 22.11 -18.71
C VAL A 24 21.44 20.66 -18.93
N VAL A 25 20.13 20.43 -18.84
CA VAL A 25 19.51 19.10 -19.00
C VAL A 25 18.76 19.04 -20.33
N GLY A 26 19.06 18.02 -21.14
CA GLY A 26 18.38 17.73 -22.40
C GLY A 26 17.28 16.68 -22.23
N ILE A 27 16.14 16.83 -22.91
CA ILE A 27 15.11 15.80 -23.06
C ILE A 27 15.08 15.35 -24.52
N LEU A 28 15.38 14.07 -24.75
CA LEU A 28 15.44 13.46 -26.08
C LEU A 28 14.04 13.24 -26.68
N ALA A 29 13.91 13.35 -28.00
CA ALA A 29 12.70 12.97 -28.73
C ALA A 29 12.48 11.44 -28.74
N GLU A 30 11.21 11.03 -28.66
CA GLU A 30 10.80 9.62 -28.67
C GLU A 30 10.87 9.04 -30.10
N THR A 31 12.00 8.41 -30.44
CA THR A 31 12.29 7.96 -31.81
C THR A 31 12.31 6.44 -32.01
N CYS A 32 12.30 5.65 -30.93
CA CYS A 32 12.53 4.21 -31.01
C CYS A 32 11.39 3.39 -31.64
N ASN A 33 10.13 3.77 -31.41
CA ASN A 33 8.97 3.16 -32.05
C ASN A 33 7.80 4.17 -32.10
N ILE A 34 6.76 3.88 -32.87
CA ILE A 34 5.63 4.80 -33.07
C ILE A 34 4.71 4.92 -31.83
N TRP A 35 4.75 3.93 -30.94
CA TRP A 35 3.90 3.82 -29.76
C TRP A 35 4.52 4.43 -28.50
N GLU A 36 5.83 4.73 -28.52
CA GLU A 36 6.53 5.35 -27.41
C GLU A 36 6.17 6.83 -27.34
N ARG A 37 5.28 7.15 -26.39
CA ARG A 37 4.78 8.50 -26.17
C ARG A 37 5.16 9.04 -24.79
N ARG A 38 5.83 8.23 -23.96
CA ARG A 38 6.19 8.59 -22.59
C ARG A 38 7.38 9.55 -22.63
N ALA A 39 7.39 10.51 -21.72
CA ALA A 39 8.49 11.46 -21.55
C ALA A 39 9.25 11.14 -20.24
N PRO A 40 10.59 11.32 -20.20
CA PRO A 40 11.36 11.08 -18.97
C PRO A 40 11.01 12.10 -17.86
N LEU A 41 10.64 13.33 -18.24
CA LEU A 41 10.15 14.37 -17.35
C LEU A 41 8.86 14.98 -17.90
N ALA A 42 7.85 15.18 -17.06
CA ALA A 42 6.64 15.94 -17.40
C ALA A 42 6.90 17.45 -17.26
N PRO A 43 6.12 18.34 -17.91
CA PRO A 43 6.26 19.79 -17.77
C PRO A 43 6.28 20.27 -16.31
N SER A 44 5.45 19.70 -15.44
CA SER A 44 5.46 20.03 -14.00
C SER A 44 6.77 19.65 -13.29
N HIS A 45 7.47 18.61 -13.74
CA HIS A 45 8.79 18.28 -13.22
C HIS A 45 9.83 19.29 -13.68
N CYS A 46 9.77 19.70 -14.95
CA CYS A 46 10.66 20.72 -15.50
C CYS A 46 10.48 22.07 -14.81
N ALA A 47 9.22 22.50 -14.59
CA ALA A 47 8.89 23.71 -13.84
C ALA A 47 9.58 23.73 -12.47
N ARG A 48 9.43 22.63 -11.70
CA ARG A 48 10.05 22.52 -10.38
C ARG A 48 11.57 22.48 -10.43
N LEU A 49 12.17 21.83 -11.43
CA LEU A 49 13.62 21.78 -11.59
C LEU A 49 14.22 23.14 -11.95
N LEU A 50 13.50 23.97 -12.71
CA LEU A 50 13.92 25.33 -13.07
C LEU A 50 13.69 26.34 -11.93
N LEU A 51 12.67 26.12 -11.08
CA LEU A 51 12.39 26.97 -9.91
C LEU A 51 13.34 26.72 -8.73
N ASP A 52 13.88 25.50 -8.59
CA ASP A 52 14.77 25.12 -7.51
C ASP A 52 16.21 25.65 -7.72
N ARG A 53 16.46 26.89 -7.26
CA ARG A 53 17.78 27.54 -7.36
C ARG A 53 18.89 26.80 -6.59
N CYS A 54 18.56 25.87 -5.70
CA CYS A 54 19.54 25.06 -4.97
C CYS A 54 19.89 23.73 -5.70
N GLY A 55 19.13 23.34 -6.74
CA GLY A 55 19.19 22.03 -7.40
C GLY A 55 20.21 21.88 -8.54
N GLY A 56 21.00 22.92 -8.86
CA GLY A 56 22.07 22.86 -9.86
C GLY A 56 21.64 22.84 -11.34
N VAL A 57 20.33 22.75 -11.64
CA VAL A 57 19.77 22.85 -13.00
C VAL A 57 19.53 24.32 -13.34
N LYS A 58 20.22 24.80 -14.37
CA LYS A 58 20.13 26.18 -14.87
C LYS A 58 19.16 26.30 -16.04
N ARG A 59 19.16 25.31 -16.94
CA ARG A 59 18.38 25.32 -18.20
C ARG A 59 17.93 23.91 -18.54
N ILE A 60 16.75 23.79 -19.14
CA ILE A 60 16.24 22.53 -19.68
C ILE A 60 15.94 22.73 -21.17
N VAL A 61 16.57 21.93 -22.01
CA VAL A 61 16.39 21.93 -23.46
C VAL A 61 15.60 20.69 -23.85
N VAL A 62 14.53 20.84 -24.61
CA VAL A 62 13.63 19.75 -25.00
C VAL A 62 13.64 19.63 -26.51
N GLN A 63 13.99 18.44 -27.02
CA GLN A 63 13.83 18.16 -28.43
C GLN A 63 12.34 18.09 -28.79
N PRO A 64 11.90 18.84 -29.81
CA PRO A 64 10.53 18.79 -30.31
C PRO A 64 10.09 17.35 -30.63
N SER A 65 8.84 17.02 -30.29
CA SER A 65 8.28 15.69 -30.55
C SER A 65 6.79 15.76 -30.79
N THR A 66 6.37 15.32 -31.97
CA THR A 66 4.93 15.20 -32.32
C THR A 66 4.25 13.99 -31.67
N LYS A 67 5.04 13.05 -31.12
CA LYS A 67 4.55 11.79 -30.54
C LYS A 67 4.30 11.88 -29.03
N ARG A 68 5.12 12.67 -28.34
CA ARG A 68 5.16 12.80 -26.88
C ARG A 68 3.78 13.11 -26.32
N ILE A 69 3.50 12.53 -25.15
CA ILE A 69 2.19 12.66 -24.50
C ILE A 69 1.92 14.09 -24.00
N HIS A 70 2.99 14.83 -23.68
CA HIS A 70 2.94 16.26 -23.37
C HIS A 70 3.43 17.03 -24.60
N ARG A 71 2.61 17.97 -25.09
CA ARG A 71 2.94 18.81 -26.24
C ARG A 71 4.09 19.76 -25.91
N ASP A 72 4.92 20.08 -26.90
CA ASP A 72 6.08 20.97 -26.76
C ASP A 72 5.71 22.35 -26.18
N ALA A 73 4.54 22.89 -26.53
CA ALA A 73 4.01 24.13 -25.96
C ALA A 73 3.95 24.12 -24.42
N LYS A 74 3.60 22.98 -23.80
CA LYS A 74 3.56 22.86 -22.34
C LYS A 74 4.94 22.89 -21.70
N TYR A 75 5.98 22.48 -22.41
CA TYR A 75 7.36 22.62 -21.93
C TYR A 75 7.84 24.06 -22.06
N ALA A 76 7.49 24.75 -23.16
CA ALA A 76 7.79 26.16 -23.33
C ALA A 76 7.10 27.03 -22.25
N GLU A 77 5.83 26.77 -21.93
CA GLU A 77 5.06 27.46 -20.88
C GLU A 77 5.72 27.41 -19.49
N VAL A 78 6.45 26.33 -19.18
CA VAL A 78 7.15 26.17 -17.90
C VAL A 78 8.61 26.63 -17.93
N GLY A 79 9.03 27.31 -19.00
CA GLY A 79 10.36 27.90 -19.15
C GLY A 79 11.43 26.95 -19.72
N CYS A 80 11.05 25.84 -20.35
CA CYS A 80 12.00 25.02 -21.11
C CYS A 80 12.26 25.60 -22.50
N GLU A 81 13.46 25.39 -23.01
CA GLU A 81 13.85 25.79 -24.37
C GLU A 81 13.59 24.65 -25.35
N LEU A 82 12.97 24.94 -26.49
CA LEU A 82 12.75 23.95 -27.54
C LEU A 82 13.90 24.04 -28.55
N SER A 83 14.63 22.95 -28.76
CA SER A 83 15.74 22.88 -29.72
C SER A 83 16.00 21.44 -30.15
N ASP A 84 16.21 21.22 -31.45
CA ASP A 84 16.69 19.93 -31.97
C ASP A 84 18.13 19.64 -31.55
N ASP A 85 18.93 20.69 -31.34
CA ASP A 85 20.31 20.57 -30.90
C ASP A 85 20.41 20.46 -29.37
N LEU A 86 20.96 19.34 -28.90
CA LEU A 86 21.26 19.05 -27.50
C LEU A 86 22.76 19.16 -27.17
N SER A 87 23.59 19.66 -28.09
CA SER A 87 25.05 19.81 -27.90
C SER A 87 25.43 20.66 -26.69
N SER A 88 24.55 21.56 -26.26
CA SER A 88 24.74 22.38 -25.06
C SER A 88 24.43 21.66 -23.74
N CYS A 89 23.81 20.48 -23.79
CA CYS A 89 23.36 19.75 -22.59
C CYS A 89 24.49 18.94 -21.95
N GLY A 90 24.62 18.98 -20.63
CA GLY A 90 25.56 18.12 -19.89
C GLY A 90 24.98 16.74 -19.58
N LEU A 91 23.66 16.67 -19.37
CA LEU A 91 22.91 15.44 -19.11
C LEU A 91 21.74 15.34 -20.08
N ILE A 92 21.58 14.22 -20.78
CA ILE A 92 20.49 13.96 -21.73
C ILE A 92 19.62 12.81 -21.22
N LEU A 93 18.33 13.06 -21.08
CA LEU A 93 17.34 12.11 -20.58
C LEU A 93 16.49 11.56 -21.72
N GLY A 94 16.32 10.24 -21.75
CA GLY A 94 15.40 9.56 -22.66
C GLY A 94 14.62 8.46 -21.94
N ILE A 95 13.57 7.94 -22.56
CA ILE A 95 12.92 6.68 -22.11
C ILE A 95 13.66 5.47 -22.68
N LYS A 96 14.09 5.56 -23.94
CA LYS A 96 14.85 4.55 -24.68
C LYS A 96 16.14 5.16 -25.23
N GLN A 97 17.03 4.28 -25.69
CA GLN A 97 18.29 4.66 -26.30
C GLN A 97 18.10 5.57 -27.53
N PRO A 98 18.96 6.59 -27.73
CA PRO A 98 19.04 7.36 -28.98
C PRO A 98 19.51 6.50 -30.15
N LYS A 99 19.37 7.00 -31.38
CA LYS A 99 20.02 6.40 -32.55
C LYS A 99 21.54 6.50 -32.39
N LEU A 100 22.27 5.46 -32.81
CA LEU A 100 23.74 5.39 -32.67
C LEU A 100 24.44 6.62 -33.24
N GLU A 101 24.02 7.08 -34.41
CA GLU A 101 24.55 8.26 -35.13
C GLU A 101 24.25 9.62 -34.45
N THR A 102 23.35 9.64 -33.46
CA THR A 102 22.94 10.87 -32.75
C THR A 102 23.52 10.97 -31.34
N ILE A 103 24.40 10.03 -30.97
CA ILE A 103 25.09 10.05 -29.69
C ILE A 103 26.14 11.15 -29.72
N LEU A 104 26.07 12.06 -28.75
CA LEU A 104 27.00 13.17 -28.63
C LEU A 104 28.18 12.79 -27.74
N PRO A 105 29.43 13.11 -28.14
CA PRO A 105 30.62 12.82 -27.35
C PRO A 105 30.66 13.57 -26.02
N ASP A 106 31.31 12.94 -25.04
CA ASP A 106 31.61 13.48 -23.71
C ASP A 106 30.35 13.94 -22.92
N ARG A 107 29.21 13.26 -23.11
CA ARG A 107 27.93 13.57 -22.43
C ARG A 107 27.49 12.50 -21.44
N ALA A 108 26.68 12.92 -20.48
CA ALA A 108 25.92 12.00 -19.64
C ALA A 108 24.56 11.68 -20.27
N TYR A 109 24.19 10.41 -20.30
CA TYR A 109 22.88 9.94 -20.75
C TYR A 109 22.18 9.11 -19.69
N ALA A 110 20.85 9.22 -19.60
CA ALA A 110 20.03 8.35 -18.74
C ALA A 110 18.75 7.85 -19.45
N PHE A 111 18.57 6.53 -19.52
CA PHE A 111 17.40 5.84 -20.10
C PHE A 111 17.39 4.35 -19.71
N PHE A 112 16.35 3.59 -20.11
CA PHE A 112 16.38 2.12 -20.01
C PHE A 112 17.26 1.52 -21.12
N SER A 113 18.53 1.23 -20.81
CA SER A 113 19.50 0.75 -21.80
C SER A 113 19.48 -0.76 -22.02
N HIS A 114 18.90 -1.53 -21.08
CA HIS A 114 18.81 -3.00 -21.13
C HIS A 114 20.18 -3.69 -21.28
N THR A 115 21.25 -3.02 -20.89
CA THR A 115 22.64 -3.43 -21.13
C THR A 115 23.09 -4.58 -20.22
N THR A 116 22.39 -4.78 -19.09
CA THR A 116 22.64 -5.86 -18.12
C THR A 116 21.87 -7.16 -18.39
N ARG A 117 20.78 -7.12 -19.19
CA ARG A 117 20.02 -8.32 -19.58
C ARG A 117 20.69 -9.03 -20.77
N ARG A 118 21.05 -10.31 -20.62
CA ARG A 118 21.63 -11.13 -21.70
C ARG A 118 20.58 -11.51 -22.75
N ARG A 119 20.25 -10.61 -23.68
CA ARG A 119 19.51 -10.97 -24.91
C ARG A 119 20.50 -11.49 -25.95
N LEU A 120 20.62 -12.81 -26.07
CA LEU A 120 21.56 -13.51 -26.96
C LEU A 120 21.31 -13.32 -28.48
N ARG A 121 20.27 -12.58 -28.91
CA ARG A 121 19.88 -12.50 -30.34
C ARG A 121 19.45 -11.13 -30.87
N THR A 122 19.61 -10.03 -30.14
CA THR A 122 19.38 -8.69 -30.70
C THR A 122 20.63 -7.81 -30.58
N CYS A 123 21.28 -7.63 -31.74
CA CYS A 123 22.52 -6.89 -31.95
C CYS A 123 22.61 -5.41 -31.50
N PRO A 124 21.55 -4.62 -31.22
CA PRO A 124 21.73 -3.18 -30.95
C PRO A 124 22.51 -2.84 -29.67
N SER A 125 22.44 -3.64 -28.60
CA SER A 125 23.10 -3.28 -27.32
C SER A 125 24.62 -3.43 -27.38
N VAL A 126 25.14 -4.29 -28.26
CA VAL A 126 26.59 -4.51 -28.43
C VAL A 126 27.23 -3.32 -29.13
N TYR A 127 26.69 -2.89 -30.27
CA TYR A 127 27.16 -1.70 -30.98
C TYR A 127 26.96 -0.42 -30.17
N PHE A 128 25.89 -0.35 -29.38
CA PHE A 128 25.62 0.78 -28.50
C PHE A 128 26.61 0.90 -27.35
N ASN A 129 27.03 -0.23 -26.74
CA ASN A 129 28.11 -0.22 -25.74
C ASN A 129 29.46 0.19 -26.35
N VAL A 130 29.78 -0.27 -27.57
CA VAL A 130 31.01 0.14 -28.27
C VAL A 130 30.99 1.63 -28.56
N GLN A 131 29.88 2.17 -29.08
CA GLN A 131 29.74 3.60 -29.37
C GLN A 131 29.78 4.47 -28.11
N ILE A 132 29.14 4.04 -27.01
CA ILE A 132 29.20 4.77 -25.73
C ILE A 132 30.62 4.88 -25.18
N LEU A 133 31.41 3.81 -25.29
CA LEU A 133 32.80 3.82 -24.86
C LEU A 133 33.66 4.68 -25.79
N ALA A 134 33.48 4.57 -27.11
CA ALA A 134 34.20 5.35 -28.10
C ALA A 134 33.96 6.86 -27.96
N GLU A 135 32.70 7.26 -27.74
CA GLU A 135 32.28 8.66 -27.60
C GLU A 135 32.44 9.20 -26.17
N ARG A 136 33.11 8.45 -25.28
CA ARG A 136 33.36 8.85 -23.88
C ARG A 136 32.11 9.19 -23.07
N VAL A 137 30.99 8.54 -23.36
CA VAL A 137 29.69 8.79 -22.73
C VAL A 137 29.64 8.21 -21.32
N THR A 138 29.03 8.96 -20.41
CA THR A 138 28.63 8.50 -19.07
C THR A 138 27.18 7.99 -19.12
N LEU A 139 26.95 6.70 -18.87
CA LEU A 139 25.63 6.08 -19.01
C LEU A 139 25.01 5.71 -17.66
N TYR A 140 23.80 6.22 -17.40
CA TYR A 140 22.95 5.82 -16.27
C TYR A 140 21.77 4.97 -16.75
N ASP A 141 21.66 3.72 -16.29
CA ASP A 141 20.52 2.85 -16.62
C ASP A 141 19.42 2.94 -15.56
N TYR A 142 18.23 3.36 -15.99
CA TYR A 142 17.04 3.42 -15.16
C TYR A 142 16.66 2.07 -14.52
N GLU A 143 17.02 0.95 -15.15
CA GLU A 143 16.78 -0.40 -14.61
C GLU A 143 17.51 -0.67 -13.29
N LEU A 144 18.63 0.00 -13.07
CA LEU A 144 19.56 -0.27 -11.97
C LEU A 144 19.40 0.70 -10.80
N ILE A 145 18.40 1.60 -10.89
CA ILE A 145 18.02 2.52 -9.81
C ILE A 145 17.23 1.77 -8.74
N VAL A 146 17.82 1.68 -7.55
CA VAL A 146 17.23 1.03 -6.36
C VAL A 146 16.97 2.07 -5.27
N GLY A 147 15.92 1.84 -4.47
CA GLY A 147 15.60 2.65 -3.29
C GLY A 147 16.40 2.20 -2.08
N ASP A 148 16.22 2.89 -0.95
CA ASP A 148 16.98 2.66 0.30
C ASP A 148 16.77 1.25 0.90
N ASN A 149 15.72 0.55 0.46
CA ASN A 149 15.41 -0.84 0.82
C ASN A 149 15.98 -1.88 -0.16
N GLY A 150 16.86 -1.47 -1.09
CA GLY A 150 17.46 -2.34 -2.12
C GLY A 150 16.50 -2.78 -3.23
N LYS A 151 15.22 -2.36 -3.21
CA LYS A 151 14.25 -2.70 -4.26
C LYS A 151 14.36 -1.73 -5.42
N ARG A 152 14.21 -2.27 -6.64
CA ARG A 152 14.16 -1.49 -7.87
C ARG A 152 13.01 -0.48 -7.84
N VAL A 153 13.31 0.77 -8.16
CA VAL A 153 12.34 1.88 -8.14
C VAL A 153 11.49 1.91 -9.42
N LEU A 154 12.05 1.41 -10.53
CA LEU A 154 11.47 1.53 -11.87
C LEU A 154 11.19 0.16 -12.52
N ALA A 155 10.05 -0.46 -12.21
CA ALA A 155 9.60 -1.76 -12.76
C ALA A 155 8.40 -1.62 -13.73
N PHE A 156 7.98 -2.72 -14.36
CA PHE A 156 6.67 -2.82 -15.02
C PHE A 156 5.57 -2.62 -13.96
N GLY A 157 4.89 -1.48 -14.03
CA GLY A 157 3.90 -1.10 -13.03
C GLY A 157 2.54 -1.75 -13.26
N LYS A 158 1.62 -1.51 -12.31
CA LYS A 158 0.20 -1.95 -12.33
C LYS A 158 -0.54 -1.68 -13.65
N PHE A 159 -0.10 -0.68 -14.42
CA PHE A 159 -0.69 -0.32 -15.71
C PHE A 159 -0.30 -1.25 -16.87
N ALA A 160 0.90 -1.84 -16.85
CA ALA A 160 1.30 -2.86 -17.83
C ALA A 160 0.47 -4.13 -17.65
N GLY A 161 0.21 -4.52 -16.40
CA GLY A 161 -0.72 -5.59 -16.07
C GLY A 161 -2.14 -5.35 -16.61
N ARG A 162 -2.64 -4.12 -16.46
CA ARG A 162 -3.98 -3.75 -16.95
C ARG A 162 -4.07 -3.74 -18.47
N ALA A 163 -3.07 -3.18 -19.16
CA ALA A 163 -2.97 -3.21 -20.62
C ALA A 163 -2.94 -4.65 -21.13
N GLY A 164 -2.03 -5.47 -20.58
CA GLY A 164 -1.90 -6.89 -20.95
C GLY A 164 -3.16 -7.72 -20.72
N LEU A 165 -3.98 -7.39 -19.70
CA LEU A 165 -5.27 -8.06 -19.49
C LEU A 165 -6.27 -7.71 -20.61
N ILE A 166 -6.41 -6.43 -20.92
CA ILE A 166 -7.38 -5.92 -21.90
C ILE A 166 -7.07 -6.48 -23.28
N ASP A 167 -5.80 -6.40 -23.68
CA ASP A 167 -5.33 -6.98 -24.94
C ASP A 167 -5.60 -8.48 -24.98
N PHE A 168 -5.29 -9.19 -23.90
CA PHE A 168 -5.47 -10.64 -23.82
C PHE A 168 -6.96 -11.05 -23.94
N LEU A 169 -7.88 -10.33 -23.32
CA LEU A 169 -9.33 -10.57 -23.48
C LEU A 169 -9.78 -10.35 -24.93
N HIS A 170 -9.34 -9.27 -25.57
CA HIS A 170 -9.58 -9.03 -27.00
C HIS A 170 -9.04 -10.17 -27.87
N GLY A 171 -7.83 -10.64 -27.58
CA GLY A 171 -7.22 -11.80 -28.25
C GLY A 171 -8.01 -13.09 -28.06
N LEU A 172 -8.52 -13.34 -26.85
CA LEU A 172 -9.40 -14.48 -26.57
C LEU A 172 -10.68 -14.40 -27.40
N GLY A 173 -11.28 -13.21 -27.55
CA GLY A 173 -12.45 -13.03 -28.42
C GLY A 173 -12.18 -13.50 -29.84
N LYS A 174 -11.07 -13.05 -30.43
CA LYS A 174 -10.63 -13.46 -31.77
C LYS A 174 -10.33 -14.97 -31.84
N ARG A 175 -9.68 -15.53 -30.82
CA ARG A 175 -9.35 -16.96 -30.77
C ARG A 175 -10.60 -17.82 -30.72
N TYR A 176 -11.56 -17.48 -29.87
CA TYR A 176 -12.83 -18.20 -29.78
C TYR A 176 -13.63 -18.12 -31.07
N LEU A 177 -13.64 -16.98 -31.75
CA LEU A 177 -14.27 -16.85 -33.07
C LEU A 177 -13.67 -17.82 -34.11
N ASN A 178 -12.33 -17.94 -34.14
CA ASN A 178 -11.66 -18.91 -35.03
C ASN A 178 -11.92 -20.37 -34.66
N LEU A 179 -12.29 -20.63 -33.40
CA LEU A 179 -12.73 -21.95 -32.94
C LEU A 179 -14.24 -22.18 -33.16
N GLY A 180 -14.95 -21.22 -33.77
CA GLY A 180 -16.38 -21.30 -34.06
C GLY A 180 -17.31 -20.78 -32.95
N TYR A 181 -16.78 -20.10 -31.93
CA TYR A 181 -17.53 -19.58 -30.80
C TYR A 181 -17.65 -18.05 -30.83
N SER A 182 -18.87 -17.54 -30.69
CA SER A 182 -19.10 -16.10 -30.49
C SER A 182 -18.98 -15.74 -29.01
N THR A 183 -18.23 -14.68 -28.69
CA THR A 183 -18.03 -14.22 -27.29
C THR A 183 -18.15 -12.70 -27.20
N PRO A 184 -18.60 -12.14 -26.05
CA PRO A 184 -18.65 -10.69 -25.84
C PRO A 184 -17.29 -10.00 -26.03
N PHE A 185 -16.19 -10.72 -25.79
CA PHE A 185 -14.83 -10.21 -25.94
C PHE A 185 -14.49 -9.72 -27.35
N LEU A 186 -15.24 -10.15 -28.38
CA LEU A 186 -15.07 -9.67 -29.76
C LEU A 186 -15.34 -8.17 -29.93
N SER A 187 -16.09 -7.57 -29.01
CA SER A 187 -16.40 -6.14 -29.03
C SER A 187 -15.41 -5.28 -28.23
N LEU A 188 -14.43 -5.90 -27.57
CA LEU A 188 -13.33 -5.18 -26.94
C LEU A 188 -12.33 -4.71 -28.01
N GLY A 189 -11.74 -3.55 -27.75
CA GLY A 189 -10.56 -3.10 -28.46
C GLY A 189 -9.29 -3.48 -27.69
N SER A 190 -8.16 -3.56 -28.40
CA SER A 190 -6.83 -3.46 -27.80
C SER A 190 -6.68 -2.19 -26.96
N SER A 191 -5.83 -2.26 -25.95
CA SER A 191 -5.78 -1.28 -24.88
C SER A 191 -5.32 0.11 -25.36
N HIS A 192 -4.43 0.17 -26.37
CA HIS A 192 -4.00 1.41 -27.02
C HIS A 192 -5.10 2.17 -27.79
N MET A 193 -6.23 1.51 -28.11
CA MET A 193 -7.36 2.17 -28.78
C MET A 193 -8.19 3.04 -27.83
N TYR A 194 -7.95 2.93 -26.52
CA TYR A 194 -8.65 3.73 -25.52
C TYR A 194 -7.85 4.98 -25.13
N PRO A 195 -8.50 6.17 -25.05
CA PRO A 195 -7.80 7.42 -24.73
C PRO A 195 -7.35 7.53 -23.27
N SER A 196 -7.83 6.65 -22.39
CA SER A 196 -7.45 6.57 -20.97
C SER A 196 -7.78 5.20 -20.39
N LEU A 197 -7.20 4.86 -19.24
CA LEU A 197 -7.59 3.67 -18.49
C LEU A 197 -9.07 3.71 -18.06
N ALA A 198 -9.64 4.89 -17.80
CA ALA A 198 -11.05 5.02 -17.47
C ALA A 198 -11.94 4.66 -18.66
N ALA A 199 -11.58 5.10 -19.86
CA ALA A 199 -12.28 4.72 -21.10
C ALA A 199 -12.12 3.23 -21.41
N ALA A 200 -10.93 2.66 -21.20
CA ALA A 200 -10.69 1.22 -21.37
C ALA A 200 -11.50 0.39 -20.37
N LYS A 201 -11.56 0.82 -19.11
CA LYS A 201 -12.44 0.22 -18.09
C LYS A 201 -13.90 0.39 -18.46
N ALA A 202 -14.31 1.57 -18.91
CA ALA A 202 -15.67 1.84 -19.35
C ALA A 202 -16.05 0.96 -20.55
N ALA A 203 -15.12 0.68 -21.47
CA ALA A 203 -15.33 -0.23 -22.59
C ALA A 203 -15.41 -1.69 -22.13
N VAL A 204 -14.54 -2.12 -21.22
CA VAL A 204 -14.68 -3.43 -20.54
C VAL A 204 -16.01 -3.52 -19.80
N ILE A 205 -16.49 -2.41 -19.22
CA ILE A 205 -17.78 -2.29 -18.55
C ILE A 205 -18.94 -2.28 -19.56
N SER A 206 -18.82 -1.60 -20.71
CA SER A 206 -19.89 -1.37 -21.69
C SER A 206 -20.07 -2.52 -22.66
N VAL A 207 -18.99 -3.22 -23.03
CA VAL A 207 -19.06 -4.56 -23.62
C VAL A 207 -19.80 -5.54 -22.68
N VAL A 208 -19.90 -5.18 -21.40
CA VAL A 208 -20.48 -5.98 -20.31
C VAL A 208 -21.70 -5.29 -19.64
N SER A 209 -22.32 -4.24 -20.20
CA SER A 209 -23.53 -3.59 -19.62
C SER A 209 -24.41 -2.96 -20.69
N GLN A 210 -25.74 -3.11 -20.76
CA GLN A 210 -26.74 -3.11 -19.67
C GLN A 210 -27.53 -4.41 -19.47
N GLY A 211 -27.50 -5.37 -20.40
CA GLY A 211 -28.08 -6.71 -20.15
C GLY A 211 -27.14 -7.65 -19.39
N ALA A 212 -25.83 -7.38 -19.42
CA ALA A 212 -24.81 -8.26 -18.89
C ALA A 212 -24.30 -7.90 -17.49
N GLN A 213 -24.69 -6.83 -16.80
CA GLN A 213 -24.31 -6.71 -15.36
C GLN A 213 -25.30 -7.43 -14.44
N GLU A 214 -26.58 -7.46 -14.81
CA GLU A 214 -27.53 -8.41 -14.23
C GLU A 214 -27.16 -9.82 -14.67
N ILE A 215 -26.83 -10.07 -15.95
CA ILE A 215 -26.41 -11.41 -16.39
C ILE A 215 -24.99 -11.82 -15.97
N PHE A 216 -24.00 -10.97 -15.69
CA PHE A 216 -22.65 -11.38 -15.22
C PHE A 216 -22.66 -11.68 -13.71
N LYS A 217 -23.61 -11.11 -12.97
CA LYS A 217 -24.01 -11.59 -11.63
C LYS A 217 -24.86 -12.87 -11.68
N LEU A 218 -25.47 -13.18 -12.83
CA LEU A 218 -26.19 -14.45 -13.11
C LEU A 218 -25.35 -15.46 -13.93
N LEU A 219 -24.16 -15.08 -14.39
CA LEU A 219 -23.15 -15.98 -14.95
C LEU A 219 -22.55 -16.61 -13.72
N PRO A 220 -22.77 -17.91 -13.50
CA PRO A 220 -22.23 -18.55 -12.33
C PRO A 220 -20.70 -18.35 -12.45
N HIS A 221 -20.04 -17.65 -11.55
CA HIS A 221 -18.59 -17.57 -11.58
C HIS A 221 -18.10 -17.58 -10.16
N LYS A 222 -17.06 -18.35 -9.92
CA LYS A 222 -16.67 -18.72 -8.56
C LYS A 222 -15.16 -18.66 -8.47
N PHE A 223 -14.67 -17.82 -7.56
CA PHE A 223 -13.28 -17.94 -7.14
C PHE A 223 -13.13 -19.20 -6.31
N VAL A 224 -12.20 -20.05 -6.72
CA VAL A 224 -11.93 -21.32 -6.08
C VAL A 224 -10.48 -21.37 -5.64
N ASP A 225 -10.26 -22.01 -4.51
CA ASP A 225 -8.91 -22.34 -4.07
C ASP A 225 -8.26 -23.25 -5.13
N PRO A 226 -6.99 -23.02 -5.52
CA PRO A 226 -6.31 -23.83 -6.53
C PRO A 226 -6.33 -25.34 -6.26
N ARG A 227 -6.46 -25.76 -5.00
CA ARG A 227 -6.59 -27.17 -4.60
C ARG A 227 -7.88 -27.84 -5.10
N LYS A 228 -8.91 -27.06 -5.45
CA LYS A 228 -10.21 -27.54 -5.95
C LYS A 228 -10.27 -27.68 -7.48
N LEU A 229 -9.22 -27.27 -8.20
CA LEU A 229 -9.16 -27.37 -9.66
C LEU A 229 -9.29 -28.81 -10.19
N PRO A 230 -8.69 -29.85 -9.55
CA PRO A 230 -8.87 -31.23 -9.98
C PRO A 230 -10.32 -31.70 -9.91
N GLU A 231 -11.00 -31.40 -8.80
CA GLU A 231 -12.40 -31.76 -8.57
C GLU A 231 -13.31 -31.14 -9.64
N LEU A 232 -13.09 -29.85 -9.97
CA LEU A 232 -13.87 -29.15 -11.00
C LEU A 232 -13.68 -29.73 -12.40
N ALA A 233 -12.45 -30.11 -12.74
CA ALA A 233 -12.15 -30.71 -14.04
C ALA A 233 -12.76 -32.12 -14.18
N ASP A 234 -12.75 -32.91 -13.10
CA ASP A 234 -13.34 -34.24 -13.09
C ASP A 234 -14.89 -34.15 -13.13
N MET A 235 -15.50 -33.19 -12.41
CA MET A 235 -16.94 -32.88 -12.52
C MET A 235 -17.37 -32.49 -13.94
N ALA A 236 -16.57 -31.69 -14.64
CA ALA A 236 -16.87 -31.29 -16.02
C ALA A 236 -16.82 -32.47 -17.01
N ARG A 237 -15.91 -33.43 -16.80
CA ARG A 237 -15.79 -34.65 -17.62
C ARG A 237 -16.96 -35.63 -17.40
N ASP A 238 -17.36 -35.82 -16.16
CA ASP A 238 -18.49 -36.70 -15.81
C ASP A 238 -19.83 -36.19 -16.38
N GLN A 239 -20.01 -34.86 -16.45
CA GLN A 239 -21.19 -34.26 -17.10
C GLN A 239 -21.18 -34.45 -18.62
N ALA A 240 -20.01 -34.34 -19.26
CA ALA A 240 -19.86 -34.55 -20.71
C ALA A 240 -20.11 -36.02 -21.13
N GLN A 241 -19.73 -37.00 -20.30
CA GLN A 241 -19.94 -38.42 -20.60
C GLN A 241 -21.37 -38.92 -20.36
N ARG A 242 -22.16 -38.27 -19.48
CA ARG A 242 -23.50 -38.74 -19.10
C ARG A 242 -24.64 -38.27 -20.03
N GLY A 243 -24.36 -37.55 -21.11
CA GLY A 243 -25.35 -37.17 -22.13
C GLY A 243 -26.57 -36.37 -21.62
N ARG A 244 -26.53 -35.85 -20.38
CA ARG A 244 -27.65 -35.07 -19.81
C ARG A 244 -27.58 -33.65 -20.34
N LEU A 245 -28.51 -33.29 -21.21
CA LEU A 245 -28.89 -31.92 -21.60
C LEU A 245 -29.53 -31.16 -20.42
N SER A 246 -28.85 -31.12 -19.28
CA SER A 246 -29.27 -30.33 -18.12
C SER A 246 -28.57 -28.97 -18.20
N LYS A 247 -29.35 -27.90 -18.47
CA LYS A 247 -28.99 -26.47 -18.38
C LYS A 247 -27.47 -26.21 -18.37
N SER A 248 -26.91 -25.89 -19.54
CA SER A 248 -25.52 -25.49 -19.74
C SER A 248 -25.09 -24.53 -18.62
N VAL A 249 -24.29 -25.04 -17.68
CA VAL A 249 -23.77 -24.22 -16.59
C VAL A 249 -22.65 -23.37 -17.20
N PHE A 250 -22.97 -22.13 -17.57
CA PHE A 250 -22.03 -21.14 -18.08
C PHE A 250 -21.13 -20.63 -16.93
N GLN A 251 -20.44 -21.53 -16.21
CA GLN A 251 -19.68 -21.18 -15.01
C GLN A 251 -18.21 -20.91 -15.24
N VAL A 252 -17.77 -19.66 -15.00
CA VAL A 252 -16.36 -19.27 -15.10
C VAL A 252 -15.69 -19.42 -13.74
N TYR A 253 -14.63 -20.20 -13.63
CA TYR A 253 -13.90 -20.37 -12.38
C TYR A 253 -12.60 -19.56 -12.40
N GLY A 254 -12.45 -18.66 -11.43
CA GLY A 254 -11.22 -17.90 -11.21
C GLY A 254 -10.40 -18.52 -10.07
N CYS A 255 -9.07 -18.46 -10.15
CA CYS A 255 -8.22 -18.85 -9.02
C CYS A 255 -7.01 -17.93 -8.91
N THR A 256 -6.56 -17.67 -7.68
CA THR A 256 -5.34 -16.91 -7.42
C THR A 256 -4.23 -17.87 -7.02
N VAL A 257 -3.22 -17.99 -7.89
CA VAL A 257 -2.06 -18.86 -7.70
C VAL A 257 -0.94 -18.04 -7.06
N THR A 258 -0.30 -18.58 -6.02
CA THR A 258 0.80 -17.95 -5.29
C THR A 258 1.95 -18.95 -5.21
N CYS A 259 3.13 -18.55 -4.70
CA CYS A 259 4.30 -19.43 -4.64
C CYS A 259 4.01 -20.78 -3.94
N GLN A 260 3.15 -20.80 -2.91
CA GLN A 260 2.76 -22.02 -2.19
C GLN A 260 2.04 -23.06 -3.08
N HIS A 261 1.45 -22.61 -4.19
CA HIS A 261 0.74 -23.47 -5.15
C HIS A 261 1.64 -23.88 -6.32
N MET A 262 2.78 -23.18 -6.50
CA MET A 262 3.70 -23.37 -7.62
C MET A 262 4.88 -24.28 -7.26
N VAL A 263 5.26 -24.33 -5.98
CA VAL A 263 6.39 -25.13 -5.49
C VAL A 263 6.01 -25.91 -4.23
N ALA A 264 6.66 -27.05 -4.01
CA ALA A 264 6.55 -27.84 -2.78
C ALA A 264 7.94 -28.10 -2.19
N PRO A 265 8.09 -28.17 -0.85
CA PRO A 265 9.33 -28.65 -0.25
C PRO A 265 9.69 -30.05 -0.77
N LYS A 266 10.98 -30.30 -1.02
CA LYS A 266 11.49 -31.64 -1.36
C LYS A 266 11.40 -32.60 -0.17
N ASP A 267 11.37 -32.06 1.05
CA ASP A 267 11.09 -32.82 2.27
C ASP A 267 9.57 -33.01 2.41
N PRO A 268 9.04 -34.24 2.29
CA PRO A 268 7.61 -34.51 2.32
C PRO A 268 6.95 -34.25 3.68
N GLN A 269 7.70 -34.09 4.77
CA GLN A 269 7.15 -33.75 6.09
C GLN A 269 7.04 -32.24 6.31
N LYS A 270 7.66 -31.43 5.46
CA LYS A 270 7.71 -29.98 5.62
C LYS A 270 6.57 -29.29 4.87
N ARG A 271 5.96 -28.28 5.49
CA ARG A 271 4.97 -27.41 4.82
C ARG A 271 5.68 -26.27 4.10
N PHE A 272 5.04 -25.73 3.06
CA PHE A 272 5.58 -24.57 2.34
C PHE A 272 5.75 -23.39 3.31
N ASP A 273 6.97 -22.86 3.38
CA ASP A 273 7.30 -21.62 4.06
C ASP A 273 7.79 -20.61 3.03
N LYS A 274 7.17 -19.42 3.03
CA LYS A 274 7.45 -18.39 2.03
C LYS A 274 8.84 -17.82 2.19
N ASP A 275 9.26 -17.52 3.42
CA ASP A 275 10.53 -16.87 3.70
C ASP A 275 11.69 -17.85 3.49
N GLU A 276 11.50 -19.13 3.85
CA GLU A 276 12.45 -20.19 3.52
C GLU A 276 12.53 -20.44 2.02
N TYR A 277 11.41 -20.45 1.30
CA TYR A 277 11.43 -20.62 -0.16
C TYR A 277 12.23 -19.50 -0.84
N TYR A 278 12.04 -18.25 -0.43
CA TYR A 278 12.83 -17.14 -0.97
C TYR A 278 14.31 -17.21 -0.57
N ALA A 279 14.63 -17.65 0.65
CA ALA A 279 16.01 -17.81 1.11
C ALA A 279 16.72 -19.03 0.48
N HIS A 280 16.00 -20.12 0.26
CA HIS A 280 16.52 -21.43 -0.14
C HIS A 280 15.65 -22.14 -1.19
N PRO A 281 15.46 -21.55 -2.39
CA PRO A 281 14.55 -22.08 -3.41
C PRO A 281 14.93 -23.50 -3.89
N LYS A 282 16.21 -23.89 -3.78
CA LYS A 282 16.72 -25.23 -4.13
C LYS A 282 16.12 -26.37 -3.28
N ARG A 283 15.61 -26.06 -2.08
CA ARG A 283 14.93 -27.02 -1.19
C ARG A 283 13.50 -27.33 -1.63
N TYR A 284 13.01 -26.62 -2.63
CA TYR A 284 11.68 -26.74 -3.17
C TYR A 284 11.75 -27.29 -4.60
N GLU A 285 10.74 -28.01 -5.04
CA GLU A 285 10.57 -28.44 -6.42
C GLU A 285 9.34 -27.77 -7.06
N PRO A 286 9.38 -27.44 -8.37
CA PRO A 286 8.25 -26.86 -9.06
C PRO A 286 7.15 -27.91 -9.25
N ILE A 287 5.93 -27.60 -8.78
CA ILE A 287 4.75 -28.46 -8.88
C ILE A 287 3.63 -27.85 -9.73
N PHE A 288 3.79 -26.62 -10.23
CA PHE A 288 2.77 -25.93 -11.05
C PHE A 288 2.26 -26.75 -12.24
N HIS A 289 3.16 -27.48 -12.91
CA HIS A 289 2.81 -28.38 -14.02
C HIS A 289 1.95 -29.58 -13.60
N LYS A 290 1.99 -29.96 -12.31
CA LYS A 290 1.20 -31.05 -11.72
C LYS A 290 -0.13 -30.54 -11.15
N THR A 291 -0.12 -29.39 -10.47
CA THR A 291 -1.24 -28.94 -9.64
C THR A 291 -2.13 -27.90 -10.29
N ILE A 292 -1.62 -27.09 -11.23
CA ILE A 292 -2.37 -25.96 -11.80
C ILE A 292 -2.52 -26.09 -13.31
N ALA A 293 -1.40 -26.19 -14.04
CA ALA A 293 -1.38 -26.15 -15.51
C ALA A 293 -2.33 -27.16 -16.19
N PRO A 294 -2.50 -28.42 -15.71
CA PRO A 294 -3.38 -29.38 -16.35
C PRO A 294 -4.87 -29.00 -16.28
N TYR A 295 -5.24 -28.09 -15.37
CA TYR A 295 -6.63 -27.76 -15.05
C TYR A 295 -7.03 -26.35 -15.47
N ALA A 296 -6.15 -25.61 -16.15
CA ALA A 296 -6.35 -24.22 -16.53
C ALA A 296 -6.56 -24.08 -18.04
N SER A 297 -7.68 -23.47 -18.44
CA SER A 297 -7.91 -23.08 -19.84
C SER A 297 -7.19 -21.80 -20.25
N VAL A 298 -6.85 -20.96 -19.28
CA VAL A 298 -6.22 -19.66 -19.48
C VAL A 298 -5.22 -19.45 -18.36
N ILE A 299 -4.01 -18.99 -18.71
CA ILE A 299 -2.96 -18.69 -17.75
C ILE A 299 -2.47 -17.25 -18.00
N GLY A 300 -2.51 -16.38 -17.00
CA GLY A 300 -2.01 -15.00 -17.13
C GLY A 300 -1.22 -14.57 -15.91
N PHE A 301 -0.38 -13.54 -16.09
CA PHE A 301 0.31 -12.83 -14.99
C PHE A 301 1.32 -13.66 -14.18
N LEU A 302 2.13 -14.48 -14.85
CA LEU A 302 3.21 -15.19 -14.15
C LEU A 302 4.43 -14.29 -13.92
N ASN A 303 4.83 -14.18 -12.67
CA ASN A 303 6.10 -13.57 -12.22
C ASN A 303 7.16 -14.63 -11.85
N CYS A 304 6.94 -15.90 -12.18
CA CYS A 304 7.84 -17.01 -11.83
C CYS A 304 7.84 -18.02 -12.98
N SER A 305 8.98 -18.69 -13.21
CA SER A 305 9.21 -19.59 -14.34
C SER A 305 8.57 -20.98 -14.19
N PRO A 306 7.44 -21.31 -14.83
CA PRO A 306 7.12 -22.68 -15.18
C PRO A 306 8.11 -23.19 -16.22
N THR A 307 8.80 -24.26 -15.85
CA THR A 307 9.62 -25.05 -16.76
C THR A 307 8.79 -25.61 -17.92
N SER A 308 9.45 -25.89 -19.04
CA SER A 308 8.96 -26.54 -20.27
C SER A 308 8.09 -27.80 -20.05
N SER A 309 8.15 -28.42 -18.86
CA SER A 309 7.29 -29.54 -18.45
C SER A 309 5.79 -29.21 -18.31
N CYS A 310 5.38 -27.93 -18.27
CA CYS A 310 3.96 -27.55 -18.16
C CYS A 310 3.12 -27.91 -19.39
N MET A 311 3.73 -27.96 -20.58
CA MET A 311 3.03 -28.22 -21.85
C MET A 311 2.98 -29.70 -22.23
N ASN A 312 3.93 -30.52 -21.73
CA ASN A 312 3.97 -31.97 -21.95
C ASN A 312 3.15 -32.77 -20.92
N CYS A 313 2.54 -32.11 -19.94
CA CYS A 313 1.60 -32.75 -19.03
C CYS A 313 0.30 -33.09 -19.77
N LYS A 314 -0.30 -34.26 -19.47
CA LYS A 314 -1.63 -34.64 -19.98
C LYS A 314 -2.66 -33.60 -19.51
N GLN A 315 -2.92 -32.60 -20.34
CA GLN A 315 -3.89 -31.54 -20.10
C GLN A 315 -5.25 -32.16 -19.77
N LYS A 316 -5.80 -31.83 -18.60
CA LYS A 316 -7.14 -32.30 -18.24
C LYS A 316 -8.24 -31.43 -18.86
N VAL A 317 -7.95 -30.14 -19.05
CA VAL A 317 -8.81 -29.13 -19.67
C VAL A 317 -8.03 -28.50 -20.84
N PRO A 318 -8.66 -28.13 -21.98
CA PRO A 318 -7.95 -27.49 -23.09
C PRO A 318 -7.39 -26.10 -22.70
N LEU A 319 -6.08 -25.93 -22.75
CA LEU A 319 -5.40 -24.63 -22.63
C LEU A 319 -5.55 -23.83 -23.94
N VAL A 320 -6.13 -22.64 -23.85
CA VAL A 320 -6.51 -21.80 -24.99
C VAL A 320 -5.56 -20.62 -25.15
N GLY A 321 -5.12 -20.01 -24.05
CA GLY A 321 -4.26 -18.83 -24.12
C GLY A 321 -3.40 -18.56 -22.90
N ILE A 322 -2.26 -17.90 -23.15
CA ILE A 322 -1.26 -17.49 -22.16
C ILE A 322 -0.94 -16.00 -22.33
N SER A 323 -0.88 -15.26 -21.22
CA SER A 323 -0.44 -13.86 -21.18
C SER A 323 0.84 -13.71 -20.35
N ASP A 324 1.97 -13.53 -21.03
CA ASP A 324 3.28 -13.24 -20.42
C ASP A 324 3.59 -11.74 -20.49
N ILE A 325 3.54 -11.10 -19.33
CA ILE A 325 3.73 -9.66 -19.16
C ILE A 325 5.21 -9.33 -18.88
N THR A 326 6.01 -10.33 -18.55
CA THR A 326 7.46 -10.18 -18.33
C THR A 326 8.20 -10.11 -19.67
N CYS A 327 7.72 -10.84 -20.68
CA CYS A 327 8.27 -10.85 -22.03
C CYS A 327 9.77 -11.19 -22.05
N ASP A 328 10.18 -12.07 -21.15
CA ASP A 328 11.54 -12.57 -21.06
C ASP A 328 11.67 -13.80 -21.97
N ILE A 329 12.41 -13.65 -23.07
CA ILE A 329 12.70 -14.75 -24.01
C ILE A 329 13.40 -15.88 -23.25
N GLY A 330 12.80 -17.07 -23.21
CA GLY A 330 13.31 -18.20 -22.45
C GLY A 330 13.30 -18.00 -20.92
N GLY A 331 12.55 -17.01 -20.43
CA GLY A 331 12.50 -16.63 -19.01
C GLY A 331 11.35 -17.29 -18.24
N SER A 332 10.32 -16.52 -17.90
CA SER A 332 9.16 -17.03 -17.15
C SER A 332 8.45 -18.16 -17.90
N MET A 333 8.41 -18.12 -19.23
CA MET A 333 7.84 -19.19 -20.04
C MET A 333 8.92 -19.63 -21.03
N GLU A 334 9.60 -20.74 -20.77
CA GLU A 334 10.78 -21.19 -21.55
C GLU A 334 10.51 -21.31 -23.07
N PHE A 335 9.27 -21.63 -23.45
CA PHE A 335 8.86 -21.74 -24.86
C PHE A 335 8.50 -20.39 -25.51
N VAL A 336 8.45 -19.28 -24.76
CA VAL A 336 8.35 -17.94 -25.35
C VAL A 336 9.73 -17.58 -25.91
N ASN A 337 9.91 -17.85 -27.20
CA ASN A 337 11.17 -17.63 -27.91
C ASN A 337 11.24 -16.28 -28.65
N GLN A 338 10.13 -15.55 -28.72
CA GLN A 338 9.96 -14.32 -29.47
C GLN A 338 9.08 -13.32 -28.73
N THR A 339 9.25 -12.03 -29.05
CA THR A 339 8.44 -10.93 -28.52
C THR A 339 7.41 -10.48 -29.55
N THR A 340 6.23 -10.04 -29.10
CA THR A 340 5.18 -9.48 -29.96
C THR A 340 5.16 -7.96 -29.92
N SER A 341 4.59 -7.33 -30.95
CA SER A 341 4.39 -5.87 -30.99
C SER A 341 2.96 -5.51 -30.60
N ILE A 342 2.68 -4.22 -30.35
CA ILE A 342 1.31 -3.74 -30.09
C ILE A 342 0.37 -4.00 -31.28
N GLU A 343 0.89 -3.94 -32.51
CA GLU A 343 0.13 -4.16 -33.75
C GLU A 343 -0.17 -5.64 -33.99
N LYS A 344 0.76 -6.52 -33.61
CA LYS A 344 0.63 -7.98 -33.68
C LYS A 344 0.89 -8.59 -32.29
N PRO A 345 -0.05 -8.45 -31.34
CA PRO A 345 0.19 -8.75 -29.93
C PRO A 345 0.17 -10.25 -29.58
N PHE A 346 -0.14 -11.13 -30.54
CA PHE A 346 -0.28 -12.56 -30.34
C PHE A 346 0.54 -13.36 -31.34
N PHE A 347 1.03 -14.51 -30.89
CA PHE A 347 1.42 -15.63 -31.75
C PHE A 347 0.79 -16.92 -31.22
N ARG A 348 0.62 -17.93 -32.07
CA ARG A 348 0.15 -19.26 -31.69
C ARG A 348 1.33 -20.22 -31.58
N TYR A 349 1.45 -20.91 -30.46
CA TYR A 349 2.45 -21.94 -30.23
C TYR A 349 1.79 -23.33 -30.18
N ASN A 350 2.30 -24.27 -30.97
CA ASN A 350 1.86 -25.65 -30.98
C ASN A 350 2.92 -26.53 -30.30
N ALA A 351 2.63 -27.02 -29.09
CA ALA A 351 3.55 -27.82 -28.29
C ALA A 351 3.84 -29.22 -28.88
N ILE A 352 2.90 -29.80 -29.64
CA ILE A 352 3.05 -31.14 -30.24
C ILE A 352 4.09 -31.10 -31.38
N THR A 353 4.00 -30.08 -32.23
CA THR A 353 4.89 -29.90 -33.38
C THR A 353 6.07 -28.97 -33.08
N ASN A 354 6.10 -28.39 -31.88
CA ASN A 354 7.04 -27.34 -31.46
C ASN A 354 7.16 -26.20 -32.48
N SER A 355 6.03 -25.72 -33.00
CA SER A 355 5.96 -24.72 -34.08
C SER A 355 5.25 -23.43 -33.66
N TYR A 356 5.60 -22.33 -34.32
CA TYR A 356 5.13 -20.97 -34.03
C TYR A 356 4.44 -20.40 -35.26
N HIS A 357 3.28 -19.77 -35.07
CA HIS A 357 2.43 -19.26 -36.13
C HIS A 357 1.96 -17.84 -35.78
N GLU A 358 1.82 -16.96 -36.78
CA GLU A 358 1.32 -15.58 -36.59
C GLU A 358 -0.21 -15.47 -36.66
N ASP A 359 -0.89 -16.54 -37.06
CA ASP A 359 -2.35 -16.60 -37.13
C ASP A 359 -3.00 -17.04 -35.81
N MET A 360 -4.30 -16.80 -35.71
CA MET A 360 -5.13 -17.20 -34.56
C MET A 360 -5.90 -18.50 -34.82
N ALA A 361 -5.65 -19.20 -35.94
CA ALA A 361 -6.45 -20.33 -36.44
C ALA A 361 -5.69 -21.67 -36.36
N GLY A 362 -6.37 -22.79 -36.08
CA GLY A 362 -5.70 -24.09 -35.97
C GLY A 362 -5.13 -24.41 -34.59
N GLU A 363 -4.46 -25.56 -34.46
CA GLU A 363 -4.10 -26.16 -33.17
C GLU A 363 -2.96 -25.45 -32.43
N GLY A 364 -3.10 -25.28 -31.12
CA GLY A 364 -2.09 -24.63 -30.28
C GLY A 364 -2.68 -23.55 -29.36
N VAL A 365 -1.80 -22.90 -28.61
CA VAL A 365 -2.12 -21.92 -27.57
C VAL A 365 -1.74 -20.53 -28.05
N ILE A 366 -2.63 -19.53 -27.87
CA ILE A 366 -2.27 -18.14 -28.17
C ILE A 366 -1.40 -17.57 -27.03
N CYS A 367 -0.36 -16.84 -27.38
CA CYS A 367 0.59 -16.26 -26.43
C CYS A 367 0.67 -14.75 -26.66
N LEU A 368 0.43 -13.95 -25.60
CA LEU A 368 0.70 -12.52 -25.58
C LEU A 368 2.05 -12.27 -24.88
N ALA A 369 2.98 -11.61 -25.56
CA ALA A 369 4.33 -11.35 -25.06
C ALA A 369 4.84 -9.98 -25.56
N VAL A 370 4.11 -8.89 -25.26
CA VAL A 370 4.42 -7.54 -25.73
C VAL A 370 5.44 -6.86 -24.80
N ASP A 371 6.59 -6.46 -25.33
CA ASP A 371 7.72 -5.93 -24.54
C ASP A 371 7.58 -4.45 -24.13
N ILE A 372 6.64 -3.74 -24.75
CA ILE A 372 6.36 -2.32 -24.55
C ILE A 372 4.96 -2.04 -23.98
N LEU A 373 4.26 -3.00 -23.38
CA LEU A 373 2.92 -2.79 -22.77
C LEU A 373 2.72 -1.49 -21.98
N PRO A 374 3.72 -0.99 -21.20
CA PRO A 374 3.57 0.29 -20.51
C PRO A 374 3.35 1.52 -21.42
N THR A 375 3.58 1.44 -22.73
CA THR A 375 3.33 2.53 -23.68
C THR A 375 1.86 2.70 -24.02
N GLU A 376 1.02 1.70 -23.74
CA GLU A 376 -0.42 1.76 -24.04
C GLU A 376 -1.20 2.63 -23.04
N PHE A 377 -0.64 2.90 -21.85
CA PHE A 377 -1.12 3.90 -20.89
C PHE A 377 0.00 4.88 -20.49
N PRO A 378 0.38 5.82 -21.39
CA PRO A 378 1.58 6.63 -21.22
C PRO A 378 1.40 7.82 -20.24
N ARG A 379 0.17 8.27 -19.96
CA ARG A 379 -0.10 9.41 -19.05
C ARG A 379 0.07 9.02 -17.59
N GLU A 380 -0.13 7.75 -17.27
CA GLU A 380 -0.19 7.24 -15.91
C GLU A 380 1.16 6.72 -15.39
N ARG A 381 2.21 6.71 -16.24
CA ARG A 381 3.55 6.24 -15.88
C ARG A 381 4.51 7.42 -15.65
N LEU A 382 4.59 7.89 -14.41
CA LEU A 382 5.56 8.89 -13.95
C LEU A 382 6.82 8.23 -13.38
N ILE A 383 8.01 8.69 -13.80
CA ILE A 383 9.31 8.24 -13.28
C ILE A 383 9.62 8.99 -11.99
N ARG A 384 9.84 8.25 -10.89
CA ARG A 384 10.33 8.78 -9.60
C ARG A 384 11.80 8.35 -9.43
N PHE A 385 12.69 9.31 -9.16
CA PHE A 385 14.12 9.06 -8.93
C PHE A 385 14.43 8.93 -7.42
N ALA A 386 15.39 8.07 -7.06
CA ALA A 386 15.82 7.74 -5.69
C ALA A 386 17.36 7.85 -5.56
N PRO A 387 17.95 7.86 -4.34
CA PRO A 387 19.27 8.45 -4.08
C PRO A 387 20.48 7.66 -4.59
N SER A 388 20.40 6.35 -4.85
CA SER A 388 21.61 5.54 -5.10
C SER A 388 21.98 5.45 -6.59
N LEU A 389 22.68 6.48 -7.11
CA LEU A 389 23.10 6.55 -8.52
C LEU A 389 24.35 5.72 -8.86
N ARG A 390 25.14 5.30 -7.86
CA ARG A 390 26.40 4.56 -8.08
C ARG A 390 26.19 3.21 -8.78
N ARG A 391 25.09 2.51 -8.48
CA ARG A 391 24.72 1.27 -9.18
C ARG A 391 24.14 1.55 -10.57
N ALA A 392 23.51 2.69 -10.78
CA ALA A 392 22.94 3.03 -12.08
C ALA A 392 23.98 3.41 -13.14
N CYS A 393 25.17 3.86 -12.73
CA CYS A 393 26.25 4.29 -13.63
C CYS A 393 27.03 3.10 -14.23
N ILE A 394 26.75 2.79 -15.50
CA ILE A 394 27.37 1.69 -16.25
C ILE A 394 28.75 2.08 -16.80
N SER A 395 28.82 3.27 -17.40
CA SER A 395 30.07 3.85 -17.91
C SER A 395 30.24 5.25 -17.35
N TYR A 396 31.50 5.64 -17.11
CA TYR A 396 31.91 6.98 -16.72
C TYR A 396 33.07 7.41 -17.62
N GLU A 397 32.88 8.51 -18.36
CA GLU A 397 33.89 9.10 -19.27
C GLU A 397 34.52 8.11 -20.27
N GLY A 398 33.71 7.18 -20.82
CA GLY A 398 34.17 6.19 -21.80
C GLY A 398 34.82 4.95 -21.23
N LYS A 399 34.81 4.76 -19.91
CA LYS A 399 35.25 3.54 -19.23
C LYS A 399 34.08 2.91 -18.50
N LEU A 400 34.01 1.57 -18.51
CA LEU A 400 33.06 0.87 -17.65
C LEU A 400 33.43 1.12 -16.19
N THR A 401 32.44 1.34 -15.33
CA THR A 401 32.70 1.46 -13.89
C THR A 401 33.07 0.10 -13.32
N GLN A 402 33.77 0.08 -12.17
CA GLN A 402 34.27 -1.14 -11.51
C GLN A 402 33.20 -2.25 -11.35
N LEU A 403 31.92 -1.87 -11.20
CA LEU A 403 30.80 -2.81 -11.08
C LEU A 403 30.51 -3.57 -12.38
N TYR A 404 30.91 -3.05 -13.53
CA TYR A 404 30.52 -3.53 -14.88
C TYR A 404 31.71 -3.94 -15.76
N GLU A 405 32.94 -3.93 -15.25
CA GLU A 405 34.15 -4.35 -15.98
C GLU A 405 34.13 -5.82 -16.44
N TYR A 406 33.23 -6.64 -15.89
CA TYR A 406 33.00 -8.01 -16.32
C TYR A 406 32.24 -8.12 -17.66
N ILE A 407 31.52 -7.05 -18.08
CA ILE A 407 30.68 -7.08 -19.29
C ILE A 407 31.48 -7.43 -20.56
N PRO A 408 32.66 -6.84 -20.82
CA PRO A 408 33.51 -7.26 -21.93
C PRO A 408 34.04 -8.68 -21.74
N ARG A 409 34.49 -9.05 -20.54
CA ARG A 409 35.06 -10.39 -20.24
C ARG A 409 34.06 -11.52 -20.50
N MET A 410 32.77 -11.30 -20.22
CA MET A 410 31.70 -12.27 -20.51
C MET A 410 31.23 -12.24 -21.97
N ARG A 411 31.65 -11.26 -22.78
CA ARG A 411 31.18 -11.05 -24.16
C ARG A 411 32.25 -11.26 -25.22
N THR A 412 33.53 -11.38 -24.85
CA THR A 412 34.61 -11.74 -25.78
C THR A 412 34.53 -13.23 -26.10
N PRO A 413 34.20 -13.66 -27.34
CA PRO A 413 34.65 -14.97 -27.77
C PRO A 413 36.17 -14.87 -27.88
N VAL A 414 36.90 -15.73 -27.16
CA VAL A 414 38.37 -15.76 -27.20
C VAL A 414 38.81 -15.67 -28.65
N VAL A 415 39.50 -14.56 -28.97
CA VAL A 415 40.24 -14.36 -30.21
C VAL A 415 41.12 -15.60 -30.39
N ALA A 416 40.91 -16.33 -31.49
CA ALA A 416 41.78 -17.43 -31.85
C ALA A 416 43.23 -16.95 -31.79
N LEU A 417 44.04 -17.57 -30.93
CA LEU A 417 45.47 -17.35 -30.85
C LEU A 417 46.07 -17.49 -32.27
N PRO A 418 46.99 -16.61 -32.67
CA PRO A 418 47.59 -16.67 -34.01
C PRO A 418 48.30 -18.02 -34.18
N LYS A 419 48.12 -18.62 -35.36
CA LYS A 419 48.84 -19.81 -35.79
C LYS A 419 50.34 -19.54 -35.76
N HIS A 420 51.01 -19.95 -34.69
CA HIS A 420 52.44 -20.21 -34.72
C HIS A 420 52.66 -21.72 -34.75
N SER A 421 53.13 -22.15 -35.92
CA SER A 421 53.77 -23.44 -36.18
C SER A 421 55.00 -23.63 -35.30
N ASN A 422 55.03 -24.69 -34.50
CA ASN A 422 56.05 -25.75 -34.49
C ASN A 422 55.94 -26.60 -33.21
N GLY A 423 56.18 -27.90 -33.37
CA GLY A 423 55.69 -28.98 -32.51
C GLY A 423 56.05 -28.92 -31.02
N ILE A 424 55.02 -29.17 -30.20
CA ILE A 424 55.11 -29.61 -28.79
C ILE A 424 53.92 -30.59 -28.59
N PRO A 425 54.05 -31.69 -27.82
CA PRO A 425 53.04 -32.75 -27.74
C PRO A 425 51.71 -32.23 -27.21
N GLU A 426 50.59 -32.82 -27.66
CA GLU A 426 49.24 -32.55 -27.15
C GLU A 426 49.22 -32.45 -25.62
N ARG A 427 49.24 -31.23 -25.10
CA ARG A 427 48.99 -30.98 -23.68
C ARG A 427 47.53 -31.37 -23.45
N LYS A 428 47.32 -32.45 -22.69
CA LYS A 428 46.00 -32.78 -22.14
C LYS A 428 45.54 -31.58 -21.32
N ASN A 429 44.66 -30.77 -21.90
CA ASN A 429 43.99 -29.71 -21.17
C ASN A 429 43.01 -30.40 -20.21
N TYR A 430 43.31 -30.34 -18.92
CA TYR A 430 42.40 -30.86 -17.91
C TYR A 430 41.31 -29.81 -17.74
N THR A 431 40.06 -30.19 -18.02
CA THR A 431 38.90 -29.33 -17.83
C THR A 431 37.96 -29.95 -16.82
N THR A 432 37.30 -29.11 -16.03
CA THR A 432 36.24 -29.52 -15.10
C THR A 432 35.12 -28.51 -15.12
N MET A 433 33.92 -28.94 -14.75
CA MET A 433 32.77 -28.06 -14.64
C MET A 433 32.63 -27.62 -13.18
N VAL A 434 32.70 -26.30 -12.95
CA VAL A 434 32.51 -25.67 -11.66
C VAL A 434 31.18 -24.91 -11.67
N SER A 435 30.28 -25.29 -10.77
CA SER A 435 29.00 -24.62 -10.57
C SER A 435 29.08 -23.73 -9.33
N LEU A 436 28.90 -22.42 -9.54
CA LEU A 436 28.85 -21.41 -8.50
C LEU A 436 27.40 -20.98 -8.29
N SER A 437 26.98 -20.86 -7.03
CA SER A 437 25.65 -20.34 -6.71
C SER A 437 25.66 -19.52 -5.43
N GLY A 438 25.04 -18.34 -5.44
CA GLY A 438 25.02 -17.39 -4.32
C GLY A 438 24.78 -15.97 -4.82
N HIS A 439 25.08 -14.95 -4.02
CA HIS A 439 25.03 -13.55 -4.48
C HIS A 439 26.25 -13.19 -5.35
N LEU A 440 26.45 -13.94 -6.44
CA LEU A 440 27.66 -13.93 -7.26
C LEU A 440 28.05 -12.52 -7.74
N PHE A 441 27.05 -11.71 -8.09
CA PHE A 441 27.24 -10.36 -8.60
C PHE A 441 27.10 -9.29 -7.52
N ASP A 442 26.13 -9.41 -6.59
CA ASP A 442 25.92 -8.40 -5.54
C ASP A 442 27.01 -8.41 -4.45
N GLN A 443 27.66 -9.55 -4.22
CA GLN A 443 28.77 -9.71 -3.27
C GLN A 443 30.13 -9.85 -3.97
N PHE A 444 30.20 -9.64 -5.29
CA PHE A 444 31.43 -9.75 -6.11
C PHE A 444 32.12 -11.11 -6.09
N LEU A 445 31.44 -12.17 -5.63
CA LEU A 445 32.01 -13.51 -5.54
C LEU A 445 32.36 -14.10 -6.91
N ILE A 446 31.70 -13.67 -7.99
CA ILE A 446 32.06 -14.09 -9.35
C ILE A 446 33.43 -13.53 -9.76
N ASN A 447 33.75 -12.29 -9.35
CA ASN A 447 35.04 -11.69 -9.67
C ASN A 447 36.14 -12.40 -8.89
N GLU A 448 35.92 -12.65 -7.59
CA GLU A 448 36.87 -13.39 -6.74
C GLU A 448 37.13 -14.80 -7.29
N ALA A 449 36.09 -15.48 -7.79
CA ALA A 449 36.24 -16.80 -8.42
C ALA A 449 37.04 -16.74 -9.73
N LEU A 450 36.76 -15.78 -10.61
CA LEU A 450 37.49 -15.63 -11.87
C LEU A 450 38.96 -15.21 -11.63
N ASP A 451 39.20 -14.32 -10.67
CA ASP A 451 40.54 -13.88 -10.28
C ASP A 451 41.36 -15.05 -9.71
N ILE A 452 40.76 -15.97 -8.94
CA ILE A 452 41.43 -17.20 -8.47
C ILE A 452 41.82 -18.11 -9.64
N ILE A 453 40.93 -18.29 -10.61
CA ILE A 453 41.20 -19.12 -11.78
C ILE A 453 42.36 -18.53 -12.59
N GLU A 454 42.34 -17.23 -12.86
CA GLU A 454 43.39 -16.55 -13.62
C GLU A 454 44.72 -16.49 -12.86
N ALA A 455 44.71 -16.22 -11.54
CA ALA A 455 45.92 -16.19 -10.72
C ALA A 455 46.64 -17.55 -10.67
N ALA A 456 45.89 -18.64 -10.78
CA ALA A 456 46.42 -20.00 -10.89
C ALA A 456 46.79 -20.40 -12.33
N SER A 457 46.82 -19.46 -13.28
CA SER A 457 47.03 -19.71 -14.72
C SER A 457 46.00 -20.66 -15.34
N GLY A 458 44.82 -20.76 -14.75
CA GLY A 458 43.67 -21.49 -15.30
C GLY A 458 42.96 -20.68 -16.38
N SER A 459 42.33 -21.38 -17.30
CA SER A 459 41.37 -20.82 -18.25
C SER A 459 39.96 -21.08 -17.75
N PHE A 460 39.00 -20.25 -18.17
CA PHE A 460 37.59 -20.53 -17.91
C PHE A 460 36.74 -20.22 -19.13
N ARG A 461 35.63 -20.92 -19.24
CA ARG A 461 34.59 -20.67 -20.23
C ARG A 461 33.24 -20.71 -19.51
N LEU A 462 32.51 -19.61 -19.61
CA LEU A 462 31.16 -19.55 -19.05
C LEU A 462 30.19 -20.37 -19.91
N ILE A 463 29.63 -21.43 -19.32
CA ILE A 463 28.68 -22.33 -19.99
C ILE A 463 27.26 -21.85 -19.78
N ASN A 464 26.88 -21.56 -18.54
CA ASN A 464 25.56 -21.05 -18.20
C ASN A 464 25.65 -20.00 -17.09
N CYS A 465 24.76 -19.01 -17.09
CA CYS A 465 24.71 -17.99 -16.05
C CYS A 465 23.34 -17.37 -15.93
N GLU A 466 22.79 -17.41 -14.71
CA GLU A 466 21.50 -16.84 -14.35
C GLU A 466 21.71 -15.85 -13.21
N VAL A 467 21.27 -14.60 -13.40
CA VAL A 467 21.46 -13.52 -12.42
C VAL A 467 20.20 -13.39 -11.57
N GLY A 468 20.37 -13.40 -10.25
CA GLY A 468 19.29 -13.14 -9.31
C GLY A 468 18.65 -11.78 -9.56
N GLN A 469 17.32 -11.72 -9.63
CA GLN A 469 16.59 -10.49 -9.99
C GLN A 469 16.43 -9.50 -8.83
N SER A 470 16.95 -9.82 -7.65
CA SER A 470 16.97 -8.95 -6.46
C SER A 470 18.09 -9.35 -5.50
N THR A 471 18.36 -8.51 -4.50
CA THR A 471 19.34 -8.77 -3.43
C THR A 471 19.05 -10.01 -2.58
N ASN A 472 17.89 -10.65 -2.75
CA ASN A 472 17.47 -11.83 -2.01
C ASN A 472 17.42 -13.09 -2.91
N HIS A 473 17.63 -12.95 -4.22
CA HIS A 473 17.70 -14.08 -5.15
C HIS A 473 19.16 -14.47 -5.39
N VAL A 474 19.43 -15.78 -5.36
CA VAL A 474 20.74 -16.32 -5.67
C VAL A 474 20.97 -16.31 -7.18
N SER A 475 22.17 -15.89 -7.57
CA SER A 475 22.70 -16.02 -8.92
C SER A 475 23.36 -17.39 -9.08
N TYR A 476 23.34 -17.91 -10.30
CA TYR A 476 23.90 -19.20 -10.68
C TYR A 476 24.88 -19.01 -11.85
N SER A 477 26.00 -19.73 -11.84
CA SER A 477 26.99 -19.70 -12.91
C SER A 477 27.67 -21.05 -13.04
N GLU A 478 27.70 -21.60 -14.25
CA GLU A 478 28.48 -22.77 -14.63
C GLU A 478 29.68 -22.34 -15.46
N LEU A 479 30.87 -22.65 -14.96
CA LEU A 479 32.15 -22.36 -15.57
C LEU A 479 32.80 -23.70 -15.94
N GLU A 480 33.17 -23.88 -17.20
CA GLU A 480 34.15 -24.88 -17.60
C GLU A 480 35.53 -24.29 -17.30
N VAL A 481 36.23 -24.83 -16.31
CA VAL A 481 37.56 -24.38 -15.87
C VAL A 481 38.59 -25.33 -16.42
N GLY A 482 39.63 -24.80 -17.07
CA GLY A 482 40.72 -25.55 -17.66
C GLY A 482 42.07 -25.22 -17.01
N ALA A 483 42.97 -26.19 -16.95
CA ALA A 483 44.36 -25.97 -16.53
C ALA A 483 45.33 -26.85 -17.33
N SER A 484 46.61 -26.51 -17.26
CA SER A 484 47.70 -27.23 -17.95
C SER A 484 47.99 -28.62 -17.38
N ASP A 485 47.60 -28.88 -16.13
CA ASP A 485 47.79 -30.14 -15.42
C ASP A 485 46.73 -30.35 -14.33
N ALA A 486 46.49 -31.60 -13.94
CA ALA A 486 45.45 -31.96 -12.97
C ALA A 486 45.66 -31.33 -11.59
N ARG A 487 46.92 -31.14 -11.15
CA ARG A 487 47.22 -30.61 -9.81
C ARG A 487 46.84 -29.13 -9.72
N THR A 488 47.11 -28.36 -10.76
CA THR A 488 46.69 -26.97 -10.87
C THR A 488 45.17 -26.86 -10.96
N LEU A 489 44.51 -27.77 -11.70
CA LEU A 489 43.05 -27.81 -11.75
C LEU A 489 42.42 -28.09 -10.37
N ASP A 490 42.96 -29.07 -9.63
CA ASP A 490 42.51 -29.41 -8.28
C ASP A 490 42.73 -28.24 -7.32
N GLN A 491 43.87 -27.54 -7.41
CA GLN A 491 44.14 -26.32 -6.61
C GLN A 491 43.15 -25.20 -6.89
N ILE A 492 42.76 -25.00 -8.15
CA ILE A 492 41.73 -24.03 -8.52
C ILE A 492 40.38 -24.44 -7.93
N VAL A 493 39.99 -25.72 -8.07
CA VAL A 493 38.73 -26.24 -7.52
C VAL A 493 38.69 -26.13 -5.99
N ASP A 494 39.78 -26.45 -5.30
CA ASP A 494 39.90 -26.33 -3.84
C ASP A 494 39.82 -24.87 -3.38
N SER A 495 40.46 -23.95 -4.11
CA SER A 495 40.44 -22.52 -3.80
C SER A 495 39.05 -21.92 -4.02
N LEU A 496 38.37 -22.30 -5.09
CA LEU A 496 36.97 -21.95 -5.35
C LEU A 496 36.03 -22.53 -4.28
N SER A 497 36.30 -23.76 -3.82
CA SER A 497 35.54 -24.41 -2.74
C SER A 497 35.77 -23.75 -1.37
N SER A 498 36.96 -23.20 -1.14
CA SER A 498 37.30 -22.43 0.08
C SER A 498 36.56 -21.08 0.14
N ILE A 499 36.31 -20.41 -0.99
CA ILE A 499 35.43 -19.23 -1.02
C ILE A 499 34.01 -19.62 -0.58
N ALA A 500 33.50 -20.75 -1.06
CA ALA A 500 32.14 -21.21 -0.77
C ALA A 500 31.92 -21.56 0.71
N SER A 501 32.95 -22.05 1.41
CA SER A 501 32.86 -22.52 2.80
C SER A 501 33.07 -21.43 3.86
N ARG A 502 33.61 -20.26 3.51
CA ARG A 502 33.84 -19.14 4.46
C ARG A 502 32.60 -18.33 4.83
N LYS A 503 31.43 -18.52 4.20
CA LYS A 503 30.26 -17.62 4.37
C LYS A 503 28.88 -18.28 4.60
N SER A 504 28.79 -19.59 4.87
CA SER A 504 27.55 -20.21 5.41
C SER A 504 27.80 -21.64 5.88
N LEU A 505 27.67 -21.95 7.19
CA LEU A 505 27.40 -23.32 7.67
C LEU A 505 26.72 -23.33 9.06
N ILE A 506 25.67 -24.15 9.13
CA ILE A 506 24.80 -24.47 10.28
C ILE A 506 25.41 -25.66 11.06
N PHE A 507 25.22 -25.70 12.39
CA PHE A 507 25.40 -26.92 13.20
C PHE A 507 24.08 -27.33 13.88
N ASN A 508 23.65 -28.57 13.64
CA ASN A 508 22.48 -29.22 14.27
C ASN A 508 22.88 -29.99 15.55
N LYS A 509 22.05 -29.92 16.59
CA LYS A 509 21.81 -31.04 17.52
C LYS A 509 20.41 -30.93 18.13
N GLU A 510 19.54 -31.89 17.80
CA GLU A 510 18.16 -32.03 18.31
C GLU A 510 18.11 -32.50 19.76
N LYS A 511 17.04 -32.12 20.47
CA LYS A 511 16.44 -32.91 21.56
C LYS A 511 14.91 -32.73 21.58
N ASN A 512 14.23 -33.87 21.61
CA ASN A 512 12.77 -34.09 21.71
C ASN A 512 12.16 -33.56 23.02
N PHE A 513 10.88 -33.18 23.01
CA PHE A 513 9.88 -33.56 24.03
C PHE A 513 8.44 -33.49 23.48
N GLU A 514 7.60 -34.40 24.00
CA GLU A 514 6.27 -34.83 23.55
C GLU A 514 5.08 -33.99 24.11
N GLY A 515 3.91 -34.03 23.44
CA GLY A 515 2.60 -34.15 24.11
C GLY A 515 1.47 -33.08 23.94
N LYS A 516 0.45 -33.40 23.11
CA LYS A 516 -1.07 -33.23 23.14
C LYS A 516 -1.80 -32.26 24.12
N ILE A 517 -3.05 -31.76 23.98
CA ILE A 517 -4.11 -31.42 22.96
C ILE A 517 -5.38 -30.86 23.75
N LEU A 518 -6.10 -29.84 23.21
CA LEU A 518 -7.53 -29.39 23.39
C LEU A 518 -8.08 -28.90 24.79
N VAL A 519 -9.06 -27.98 24.97
CA VAL A 519 -10.39 -27.70 24.34
C VAL A 519 -10.90 -26.24 24.61
N LYS A 520 -11.73 -25.71 23.66
CA LYS A 520 -12.84 -24.69 23.66
C LYS A 520 -13.46 -24.21 25.01
N GLU A 521 -14.21 -23.12 25.16
CA GLU A 521 -15.06 -22.25 24.30
C GLU A 521 -15.46 -20.96 25.08
N SER A 522 -15.74 -19.83 24.39
CA SER A 522 -17.01 -19.08 24.45
C SER A 522 -16.81 -17.63 23.98
N GLU A 523 -17.37 -17.29 22.82
CA GLU A 523 -17.52 -15.92 22.33
C GLU A 523 -18.66 -15.21 23.09
N SER A 524 -18.38 -14.02 23.63
CA SER A 524 -19.38 -13.02 23.99
C SER A 524 -18.94 -11.66 23.40
N PRO A 525 -19.87 -10.81 22.93
CA PRO A 525 -19.53 -9.55 22.28
C PRO A 525 -19.17 -8.51 23.36
N ASN A 526 -17.88 -8.21 23.52
CA ASN A 526 -17.39 -7.37 24.61
C ASN A 526 -16.95 -5.95 24.18
N SER A 527 -17.10 -5.06 25.15
CA SER A 527 -17.25 -3.60 25.11
C SER A 527 -16.10 -2.80 24.45
N GLY A 528 -16.48 -1.74 23.73
CA GLY A 528 -15.65 -0.96 22.80
C GLY A 528 -14.59 -0.02 23.37
N ALA A 529 -14.07 -0.22 24.59
CA ALA A 529 -12.93 0.55 25.12
C ALA A 529 -11.57 -0.12 24.88
N GLY A 530 -11.52 -1.46 24.79
CA GLY A 530 -10.25 -2.20 24.74
C GLY A 530 -9.44 -2.10 23.44
N ARG A 531 -10.09 -1.77 22.31
CA ARG A 531 -9.45 -1.80 20.98
C ARG A 531 -8.36 -0.75 20.82
N VAL A 532 -8.50 0.43 21.44
CA VAL A 532 -7.54 1.54 21.35
C VAL A 532 -6.36 1.36 22.32
N CYS A 533 -6.58 0.65 23.44
CA CYS A 533 -5.56 0.40 24.45
C CYS A 533 -4.46 -0.56 23.97
N GLN A 534 -4.83 -1.59 23.18
CA GLN A 534 -3.90 -2.65 22.80
C GLN A 534 -2.70 -2.16 21.97
N PRO A 535 -2.85 -1.30 20.93
CA PRO A 535 -1.70 -0.77 20.21
C PRO A 535 -0.78 0.08 21.08
N ALA A 536 -1.35 0.85 22.02
CA ALA A 536 -0.57 1.67 22.94
C ALA A 536 0.28 0.80 23.87
N ALA A 537 -0.34 -0.20 24.50
CA ALA A 537 0.35 -1.16 25.36
C ALA A 537 1.44 -1.93 24.61
N LYS A 538 1.13 -2.40 23.39
CA LYS A 538 2.07 -3.15 22.55
C LYS A 538 3.25 -2.29 22.11
N PHE A 539 3.00 -1.03 21.73
CA PHE A 539 4.06 -0.10 21.35
C PHE A 539 5.01 0.12 22.53
N LEU A 540 4.49 0.57 23.68
CA LEU A 540 5.28 0.88 24.87
C LEU A 540 6.10 -0.32 25.34
N ALA A 541 5.47 -1.49 25.46
CA ALA A 541 6.15 -2.70 25.92
C ALA A 541 7.19 -3.26 24.92
N SER A 542 7.18 -2.80 23.66
CA SER A 542 8.13 -3.22 22.61
C SER A 542 9.27 -2.22 22.37
N VAL A 543 9.29 -1.09 23.09
CA VAL A 543 10.30 -0.02 22.94
C VAL A 543 11.73 -0.55 23.17
N GLY A 544 11.98 -1.44 24.12
CA GLY A 544 13.33 -2.02 24.31
C GLY A 544 13.83 -2.83 23.09
N ARG A 545 12.93 -3.48 22.35
CA ARG A 545 13.27 -4.38 21.23
C ARG A 545 13.22 -3.71 19.84
N MET A 546 12.35 -2.72 19.65
CA MET A 546 12.17 -2.01 18.36
C MET A 546 13.36 -1.11 17.97
N PHE A 547 14.17 -0.65 18.94
CA PHE A 547 15.19 0.37 18.72
C PHE A 547 16.58 -0.19 18.35
N SER A 548 16.69 -1.46 17.98
CA SER A 548 17.93 -2.10 17.48
C SER A 548 18.23 -1.83 16.00
N GLY A 549 17.32 -1.18 15.25
CA GLY A 549 17.46 -0.86 13.82
C GLY A 549 18.18 0.47 13.53
N HIS A 550 18.98 0.51 12.44
CA HIS A 550 19.85 1.64 12.06
C HIS A 550 19.16 3.01 11.90
N VAL A 551 17.85 3.08 11.62
CA VAL A 551 17.14 4.35 11.35
C VAL A 551 16.93 5.18 12.62
N PHE A 552 16.80 4.54 13.79
CA PHE A 552 16.62 5.22 15.08
C PHE A 552 17.94 5.56 15.80
N ARG A 553 19.09 5.03 15.36
CA ARG A 553 20.40 5.41 15.91
C ARG A 553 20.80 6.85 15.58
N THR A 554 20.30 7.39 14.48
CA THR A 554 20.52 8.79 14.07
C THR A 554 19.82 9.81 14.97
N TRP A 555 18.88 9.37 15.82
CA TRP A 555 18.10 10.21 16.73
C TRP A 555 18.74 10.44 18.10
N GLN A 556 19.75 9.65 18.47
CA GLN A 556 20.44 9.76 19.75
C GLN A 556 21.85 10.34 19.56
N GLN A 557 22.01 11.62 19.88
CA GLN A 557 23.23 12.09 20.54
C GLN A 557 23.10 11.80 22.05
N VAL A 558 23.00 10.54 22.44
CA VAL A 558 22.99 10.13 23.85
C VAL A 558 23.89 8.92 23.99
N ASP A 559 24.75 8.95 25.00
CA ASP A 559 25.70 7.92 25.39
C ASP A 559 25.03 6.55 25.62
N GLU A 560 25.87 5.51 25.59
CA GLU A 560 25.58 4.07 25.67
C GLU A 560 24.87 3.60 26.96
N GLU A 561 23.74 4.20 27.37
CA GLU A 561 22.89 3.62 28.41
C GLU A 561 21.81 2.72 27.77
N GLU A 562 21.80 1.45 28.22
CA GLU A 562 20.85 0.41 27.84
C GLU A 562 19.40 0.93 27.90
N LEU A 563 18.64 0.73 26.82
CA LEU A 563 17.20 1.05 26.83
C LEU A 563 16.47 0.11 27.80
N GLU A 564 16.07 0.62 28.96
CA GLU A 564 15.23 -0.12 29.92
C GLU A 564 13.88 -0.53 29.29
N ASP A 565 13.46 -1.76 29.61
CA ASP A 565 12.17 -2.32 29.21
C ASP A 565 11.02 -1.60 29.93
N VAL A 566 10.06 -1.03 29.18
CA VAL A 566 8.87 -0.38 29.74
C VAL A 566 7.86 -1.44 30.17
N GLN A 567 7.48 -1.45 31.45
CA GLN A 567 6.39 -2.28 31.97
C GLN A 567 5.05 -1.54 31.84
N VAL A 568 4.02 -2.21 31.32
CA VAL A 568 2.68 -1.63 31.10
C VAL A 568 1.65 -2.28 32.02
N ILE A 569 0.89 -1.48 32.78
CA ILE A 569 -0.25 -1.97 33.56
C ILE A 569 -1.54 -1.55 32.83
N VAL A 570 -2.35 -2.51 32.39
CA VAL A 570 -3.66 -2.27 31.76
C VAL A 570 -4.75 -2.48 32.81
N ALA A 571 -5.49 -1.42 33.10
CA ALA A 571 -6.55 -1.42 34.09
C ALA A 571 -7.93 -1.26 33.42
N SER A 572 -8.91 -2.10 33.81
CA SER A 572 -10.30 -2.03 33.35
C SER A 572 -11.28 -2.33 34.49
N LEU A 573 -12.53 -1.88 34.38
CA LEU A 573 -13.60 -2.20 35.33
C LEU A 573 -13.82 -3.72 35.44
N TYR A 574 -13.65 -4.42 34.31
CA TYR A 574 -13.69 -5.88 34.23
C TYR A 574 -12.30 -6.45 33.94
N LEU A 575 -11.80 -7.33 34.80
CA LEU A 575 -10.47 -7.94 34.67
C LEU A 575 -10.28 -8.63 33.31
N LYS A 576 -11.31 -9.35 32.85
CA LYS A 576 -11.28 -10.10 31.59
C LYS A 576 -10.94 -9.21 30.39
N ASP A 577 -11.47 -7.98 30.36
CA ASP A 577 -11.16 -7.04 29.28
C ASP A 577 -9.68 -6.62 29.29
N ALA A 578 -9.10 -6.43 30.48
CA ALA A 578 -7.68 -6.10 30.62
C ALA A 578 -6.78 -7.29 30.22
N GLU A 579 -7.15 -8.52 30.59
CA GLU A 579 -6.47 -9.76 30.20
C GLU A 579 -6.47 -9.96 28.67
N GLU A 580 -7.61 -9.73 28.02
CA GLU A 580 -7.74 -9.81 26.56
C GLU A 580 -6.87 -8.77 25.83
N ILE A 581 -6.71 -7.57 26.40
CA ILE A 581 -5.86 -6.51 25.83
C ILE A 581 -4.39 -6.89 25.86
N ILE A 582 -3.90 -7.43 26.99
CA ILE A 582 -2.48 -7.78 27.17
C ILE A 582 -2.07 -9.11 26.54
N ASP A 583 -3.02 -9.89 26.02
CA ASP A 583 -2.76 -11.20 25.43
C ASP A 583 -1.69 -11.14 24.31
N GLY A 584 -0.55 -11.79 24.56
CA GLY A 584 0.61 -11.82 23.67
C GLY A 584 1.50 -10.56 23.70
N ILE A 585 1.32 -9.65 24.67
CA ILE A 585 2.19 -8.49 24.90
C ILE A 585 3.18 -8.82 26.03
N PRO A 586 4.49 -8.94 25.74
CA PRO A 586 5.49 -9.14 26.80
C PRO A 586 5.54 -7.89 27.70
N ASN A 587 5.90 -8.03 28.98
CA ASN A 587 6.04 -6.91 29.93
C ASN A 587 4.74 -6.10 30.18
N ALA A 588 3.55 -6.71 30.01
CA ALA A 588 2.26 -6.11 30.35
C ALA A 588 1.51 -6.91 31.44
N ILE A 589 0.82 -6.21 32.35
CA ILE A 589 0.06 -6.78 33.48
C ILE A 589 -1.38 -6.26 33.43
N ALA A 590 -2.36 -7.16 33.61
CA ALA A 590 -3.77 -6.83 33.66
C ALA A 590 -4.24 -6.65 35.11
N VAL A 591 -5.01 -5.60 35.38
CA VAL A 591 -5.59 -5.34 36.71
C VAL A 591 -7.06 -4.91 36.59
N GLN A 592 -7.85 -5.27 37.60
CA GLN A 592 -9.22 -4.76 37.74
C GLN A 592 -9.19 -3.45 38.53
N LEU A 593 -9.81 -2.41 37.97
CA LEU A 593 -9.91 -1.10 38.61
C LEU A 593 -11.22 -0.40 38.23
N ASP A 594 -12.01 -0.05 39.25
CA ASP A 594 -13.02 0.99 39.13
C ASP A 594 -12.37 2.34 39.41
N VAL A 595 -12.41 3.26 38.45
CA VAL A 595 -11.83 4.61 38.59
C VAL A 595 -12.58 5.48 39.61
N MET A 596 -13.80 5.09 40.01
CA MET A 596 -14.55 5.73 41.08
C MET A 596 -14.09 5.28 42.48
N ASP A 597 -13.35 4.17 42.57
CA ASP A 597 -12.71 3.75 43.82
C ASP A 597 -11.41 4.54 44.02
N GLU A 598 -11.51 5.66 44.74
CA GLU A 598 -10.38 6.55 44.99
C GLU A 598 -9.18 5.86 45.64
N LYS A 599 -9.41 4.85 46.51
CA LYS A 599 -8.34 4.19 47.25
C LYS A 599 -7.52 3.29 46.32
N ASN A 600 -8.20 2.50 45.50
CA ASN A 600 -7.52 1.63 44.53
C ASN A 600 -6.91 2.45 43.38
N LEU A 601 -7.59 3.50 42.90
CA LEU A 601 -7.02 4.41 41.91
C LEU A 601 -5.72 5.06 42.42
N SER A 602 -5.73 5.56 43.65
CA SER A 602 -4.55 6.14 44.31
C SER A 602 -3.38 5.17 44.38
N ARG A 603 -3.65 3.90 44.74
CA ARG A 603 -2.62 2.85 44.82
C ARG A 603 -1.98 2.57 43.46
N PHE A 604 -2.77 2.39 42.41
CA PHE A 604 -2.19 2.10 41.09
C PHE A 604 -1.49 3.31 40.48
N VAL A 605 -1.98 4.52 40.73
CA VAL A 605 -1.31 5.75 40.27
C VAL A 605 0.04 5.92 40.97
N SER A 606 0.18 5.60 42.27
CA SER A 606 1.47 5.71 42.96
C SER A 606 2.55 4.78 42.39
N ASP A 607 2.13 3.61 41.88
CA ASP A 607 3.01 2.54 41.41
C ASP A 607 3.57 2.76 39.98
N VAL A 608 3.11 3.80 39.25
CA VAL A 608 3.52 4.07 37.85
C VAL A 608 4.11 5.47 37.69
N ASP A 609 4.89 5.70 36.63
CA ASP A 609 5.48 7.04 36.35
C ASP A 609 4.58 7.92 35.46
N VAL A 610 3.84 7.30 34.54
CA VAL A 610 2.93 7.97 33.60
C VAL A 610 1.60 7.22 33.56
N VAL A 611 0.50 7.96 33.70
CA VAL A 611 -0.87 7.44 33.56
C VAL A 611 -1.41 7.79 32.18
N ILE A 612 -2.03 6.83 31.48
CA ILE A 612 -2.67 7.02 30.18
C ILE A 612 -4.18 6.83 30.35
N SER A 613 -4.97 7.89 30.14
CA SER A 613 -6.44 7.81 30.23
C SER A 613 -7.08 7.76 28.84
N LEU A 614 -7.59 6.57 28.48
CA LEU A 614 -8.42 6.32 27.29
C LEU A 614 -9.91 6.15 27.65
N LEU A 615 -10.32 6.66 28.82
CA LEU A 615 -11.69 6.62 29.32
C LEU A 615 -12.53 7.80 28.80
N PRO A 616 -13.87 7.74 28.93
CA PRO A 616 -14.74 8.89 28.69
C PRO A 616 -14.31 10.15 29.46
N ALA A 617 -14.50 11.33 28.84
CA ALA A 617 -13.94 12.60 29.33
C ALA A 617 -14.36 13.00 30.75
N ASN A 618 -15.53 12.53 31.22
CA ASN A 618 -16.04 12.78 32.56
C ASN A 618 -15.19 12.16 33.68
N PHE A 619 -14.31 11.20 33.36
CA PHE A 619 -13.41 10.57 34.35
C PHE A 619 -12.04 11.25 34.46
N HIS A 620 -11.65 12.11 33.51
CA HIS A 620 -10.29 12.68 33.45
C HIS A 620 -9.96 13.57 34.64
N LEU A 621 -10.93 14.32 35.15
CA LEU A 621 -10.71 15.21 36.31
C LEU A 621 -10.33 14.44 37.57
N ALA A 622 -10.99 13.31 37.84
CA ALA A 622 -10.69 12.47 39.00
C ALA A 622 -9.27 11.88 38.91
N ILE A 623 -8.91 11.38 37.72
CA ILE A 623 -7.58 10.80 37.44
C ILE A 623 -6.50 11.88 37.54
N ALA A 624 -6.72 13.06 36.96
CA ALA A 624 -5.78 14.18 36.99
C ALA A 624 -5.49 14.66 38.41
N ASN A 625 -6.50 14.72 39.28
CA ASN A 625 -6.31 15.07 40.69
C ASN A 625 -5.43 14.04 41.41
N LYS A 626 -5.63 12.74 41.18
CA LYS A 626 -4.76 11.70 41.76
C LYS A 626 -3.33 11.73 41.19
N CYS A 627 -3.17 12.05 39.91
CA CYS A 627 -1.84 12.24 39.31
C CYS A 627 -1.10 13.42 39.96
N ILE A 628 -1.79 14.54 40.22
CA ILE A 628 -1.23 15.69 40.95
C ILE A 628 -0.84 15.30 42.38
N GLU A 629 -1.70 14.57 43.08
CA GLU A 629 -1.45 14.08 44.45
C GLU A 629 -0.17 13.23 44.55
N HIS A 630 0.00 12.29 43.63
CA HIS A 630 1.14 11.35 43.60
C HIS A 630 2.33 11.83 42.77
N LYS A 631 2.27 13.05 42.23
CA LYS A 631 3.29 13.65 41.36
C LYS A 631 3.63 12.78 40.14
N LYS A 632 2.61 12.26 39.47
CA LYS A 632 2.73 11.43 38.25
C LYS A 632 2.25 12.16 37.02
N HIS A 633 2.83 11.86 35.86
CA HIS A 633 2.41 12.46 34.59
C HIS A 633 1.09 11.83 34.08
N LEU A 634 0.33 12.56 33.26
CA LEU A 634 -0.92 12.09 32.66
C LEU A 634 -0.93 12.37 31.15
N VAL A 635 -1.41 11.43 30.34
CA VAL A 635 -1.68 11.62 28.91
C VAL A 635 -3.15 11.30 28.62
N THR A 636 -3.84 12.14 27.83
CA THR A 636 -5.23 11.90 27.39
C THR A 636 -5.42 12.21 25.89
N ALA A 637 -6.32 11.46 25.24
CA ALA A 637 -6.72 11.69 23.85
C ALA A 637 -7.96 12.63 23.73
N SER A 638 -8.39 13.24 24.84
CA SER A 638 -9.62 14.04 24.94
C SER A 638 -9.33 15.54 24.94
N TYR A 639 -10.35 16.32 24.58
CA TYR A 639 -10.34 17.78 24.67
C TYR A 639 -10.14 18.28 26.10
N VAL A 640 -9.46 19.42 26.24
CA VAL A 640 -9.35 20.12 27.53
C VAL A 640 -10.59 20.98 27.76
N ASP A 641 -11.39 20.64 28.78
CA ASP A 641 -12.51 21.47 29.24
C ASP A 641 -12.08 22.48 30.33
N ASP A 642 -13.02 23.32 30.80
CA ASP A 642 -12.77 24.33 31.83
C ASP A 642 -12.33 23.72 33.17
N SER A 643 -12.81 22.51 33.49
CA SER A 643 -12.50 21.83 34.75
C SER A 643 -11.06 21.34 34.75
N MET A 644 -10.60 20.77 33.64
CA MET A 644 -9.22 20.37 33.42
C MET A 644 -8.31 21.60 33.41
N SER A 645 -8.63 22.64 32.63
CA SER A 645 -7.80 23.85 32.50
C SER A 645 -7.44 24.51 33.84
N ARG A 646 -8.35 24.47 34.82
CA ARG A 646 -8.13 25.02 36.18
C ARG A 646 -7.06 24.28 36.99
N LEU A 647 -6.66 23.08 36.58
CA LEU A 647 -5.61 22.31 37.25
C LEU A 647 -4.19 22.72 36.84
N ASP A 648 -4.01 23.58 35.85
CA ASP A 648 -2.69 23.95 35.29
C ASP A 648 -1.71 24.48 36.34
N ALA A 649 -2.14 25.46 37.14
CA ALA A 649 -1.29 26.05 38.19
C ALA A 649 -0.88 24.99 39.25
N LYS A 650 -1.79 24.07 39.59
CA LYS A 650 -1.50 22.98 40.53
C LYS A 650 -0.50 21.99 39.94
N ALA A 651 -0.70 21.56 38.68
CA ALA A 651 0.21 20.66 37.98
C ALA A 651 1.63 21.26 37.86
N LYS A 652 1.74 22.54 37.52
CA LYS A 652 3.03 23.28 37.50
C LYS A 652 3.69 23.32 38.87
N SER A 653 2.92 23.58 39.94
CA SER A 653 3.46 23.69 41.30
C SER A 653 4.08 22.40 41.84
N VAL A 654 3.58 21.24 41.38
CA VAL A 654 4.11 19.92 41.77
C VAL A 654 5.09 19.34 40.75
N GLY A 655 5.36 20.06 39.65
CA GLY A 655 6.35 19.69 38.64
C GLY A 655 5.92 18.58 37.68
N ILE A 656 4.61 18.34 37.50
CA ILE A 656 4.13 17.31 36.57
C ILE A 656 3.60 17.91 35.27
N THR A 657 3.54 17.04 34.26
CA THR A 657 2.99 17.35 32.93
C THR A 657 1.74 16.53 32.68
N ILE A 658 0.65 17.20 32.33
CA ILE A 658 -0.62 16.60 31.90
C ILE A 658 -0.80 16.94 30.43
N LEU A 659 -0.56 15.97 29.56
CA LEU A 659 -0.58 16.14 28.11
C LEU A 659 -1.92 15.68 27.54
N CYS A 660 -2.75 16.62 27.10
CA CYS A 660 -4.07 16.37 26.55
C CYS A 660 -4.10 16.54 25.02
N GLU A 661 -5.21 16.17 24.38
CA GLU A 661 -5.41 16.30 22.93
C GLU A 661 -4.31 15.61 22.08
N MET A 662 -3.61 14.61 22.65
CA MET A 662 -2.64 13.78 21.91
C MET A 662 -3.35 12.74 21.05
N GLY A 663 -3.96 13.25 19.98
CA GLY A 663 -4.69 12.48 18.97
C GLY A 663 -4.27 12.88 17.57
N LEU A 664 -5.24 13.16 16.70
CA LEU A 664 -5.06 13.09 15.25
C LEU A 664 -4.59 14.39 14.55
N ASP A 665 -4.63 15.58 15.18
CA ASP A 665 -4.51 16.88 14.47
C ASP A 665 -3.88 18.04 15.26
N PRO A 666 -2.81 18.73 14.77
CA PRO A 666 -2.85 20.19 14.40
C PRO A 666 -1.74 20.76 13.42
N GLY A 667 -1.73 22.07 13.01
CA GLY A 667 -0.59 22.79 12.31
C GLY A 667 -0.78 24.24 11.71
N ILE A 668 0.31 25.02 11.41
CA ILE A 668 0.53 26.53 11.48
C ILE A 668 0.82 27.33 10.14
N GLY A 669 0.42 28.63 10.02
CA GLY A 669 0.74 29.69 8.99
C GLY A 669 0.07 31.07 9.30
N LYS A 670 0.14 32.17 8.47
CA LYS A 670 -0.84 33.32 8.56
C LYS A 670 -2.11 32.86 7.85
N VAL A 671 -3.02 32.32 8.61
CA VAL A 671 -4.09 31.49 8.06
C VAL A 671 -5.30 32.37 7.77
N THR A 672 -5.66 32.51 6.50
CA THR A 672 -6.90 33.19 6.09
C THR A 672 -8.10 32.27 6.18
N LYS A 673 -7.90 30.96 6.06
CA LYS A 673 -8.93 29.93 6.24
C LYS A 673 -8.33 28.61 6.75
N PHE A 674 -8.93 28.08 7.80
CA PHE A 674 -8.64 26.77 8.37
C PHE A 674 -9.89 25.89 8.32
N THR A 675 -9.82 24.77 7.62
CA THR A 675 -10.83 23.72 7.67
C THR A 675 -10.19 22.38 8.04
N SER A 676 -10.82 21.66 8.97
CA SER A 676 -10.40 20.33 9.40
C SER A 676 -11.57 19.35 9.42
N TYR A 677 -11.44 18.27 8.67
CA TYR A 677 -12.45 17.24 8.52
C TYR A 677 -11.88 15.90 8.99
N CYS A 678 -12.57 15.23 9.90
CA CYS A 678 -12.11 13.93 10.39
C CYS A 678 -13.28 12.94 10.54
N GLY A 679 -13.07 11.68 10.15
CA GLY A 679 -14.03 10.60 10.39
C GLY A 679 -13.38 9.24 10.56
N GLY A 680 -13.80 8.52 11.61
CA GLY A 680 -13.67 7.08 11.71
C GLY A 680 -14.90 6.41 11.09
N LEU A 681 -14.69 5.68 10.00
CA LEU A 681 -15.73 5.13 9.14
C LEU A 681 -15.44 3.63 8.88
N PRO A 682 -16.44 2.82 8.49
CA PRO A 682 -16.14 1.55 7.85
C PRO A 682 -15.36 1.80 6.56
N SER A 683 -14.48 0.86 6.19
CA SER A 683 -13.96 0.85 4.82
C SER A 683 -15.12 0.74 3.81
N PRO A 684 -14.96 1.21 2.56
CA PRO A 684 -16.05 1.14 1.57
C PRO A 684 -16.62 -0.27 1.37
N GLU A 685 -15.82 -1.31 1.57
CA GLU A 685 -16.23 -2.72 1.51
C GLU A 685 -17.06 -3.17 2.73
N ALA A 686 -16.85 -2.55 3.89
CA ALA A 686 -17.56 -2.83 5.14
C ALA A 686 -18.70 -1.83 5.44
N ALA A 687 -18.96 -0.88 4.52
CA ALA A 687 -20.05 0.09 4.62
C ALA A 687 -21.36 -0.50 4.07
N ASP A 688 -21.70 -1.72 4.49
CA ASP A 688 -22.70 -2.61 3.89
C ASP A 688 -24.04 -2.64 4.66
N ASN A 689 -24.37 -1.54 5.33
CA ASN A 689 -25.61 -1.39 6.09
C ASN A 689 -26.32 -0.07 5.73
N PRO A 690 -27.62 0.10 6.11
CA PRO A 690 -28.40 1.29 5.73
C PRO A 690 -27.80 2.64 6.17
N LEU A 691 -27.03 2.67 7.26
CA LEU A 691 -26.35 3.87 7.75
C LEU A 691 -24.96 4.06 7.12
N ALA A 692 -24.45 3.08 6.38
CA ALA A 692 -23.06 3.00 5.94
C ALA A 692 -22.08 3.25 7.11
N TYR A 693 -22.44 2.86 8.33
CA TYR A 693 -21.66 3.15 9.53
C TYR A 693 -21.53 1.92 10.42
N LYS A 694 -20.40 1.76 11.10
CA LYS A 694 -20.17 0.71 12.11
C LYS A 694 -19.42 1.31 13.28
N PHE A 695 -19.74 0.85 14.49
CA PHE A 695 -19.16 1.39 15.71
C PHE A 695 -17.80 0.74 15.99
N SER A 696 -16.74 1.55 15.96
CA SER A 696 -15.40 1.18 16.44
C SER A 696 -15.15 1.59 17.89
N TRP A 697 -16.13 2.24 18.52
CA TRP A 697 -16.16 2.78 19.88
C TRP A 697 -17.62 2.89 20.37
N ASN A 698 -17.85 3.24 21.63
CA ASN A 698 -19.18 3.21 22.26
C ASN A 698 -20.26 4.02 21.48
N PRO A 699 -21.38 3.40 21.04
CA PRO A 699 -22.46 4.06 20.31
C PRO A 699 -23.06 5.27 21.03
N ALA A 700 -23.14 5.24 22.36
CA ALA A 700 -23.69 6.34 23.16
C ALA A 700 -22.90 7.63 22.95
N GLY A 701 -21.57 7.54 22.90
CA GLY A 701 -20.74 8.70 22.66
C GLY A 701 -20.90 9.25 21.24
N ALA A 702 -21.11 8.38 20.25
CA ALA A 702 -21.29 8.76 18.85
C ALA A 702 -22.64 9.42 18.59
N ILE A 703 -23.71 8.91 19.18
CA ILE A 703 -25.05 9.49 19.08
C ILE A 703 -25.08 10.85 19.80
N ARG A 704 -24.51 10.95 21.01
CA ARG A 704 -24.38 12.22 21.73
C ARG A 704 -23.56 13.24 20.94
N ALA A 705 -22.48 12.80 20.29
CA ALA A 705 -21.67 13.68 19.46
C ALA A 705 -22.47 14.30 18.30
N GLY A 706 -23.40 13.54 17.71
CA GLY A 706 -24.30 13.99 16.65
C GLY A 706 -25.42 14.94 17.12
N ARG A 707 -25.50 15.25 18.42
CA ARG A 707 -26.46 16.21 19.01
C ARG A 707 -25.80 17.34 19.80
N ASN A 708 -24.48 17.48 19.72
CA ASN A 708 -23.80 18.62 20.34
C ASN A 708 -24.08 19.89 19.54
N SER A 709 -24.27 21.02 20.20
CA SER A 709 -24.23 22.30 19.50
C SER A 709 -22.87 22.52 18.85
N ALA A 710 -22.86 23.22 17.73
CA ALA A 710 -21.65 23.59 17.04
C ALA A 710 -21.57 25.11 16.82
N THR A 711 -20.36 25.65 16.86
CA THR A 711 -20.10 27.07 16.62
C THR A 711 -18.82 27.19 15.82
N TYR A 712 -18.84 27.92 14.72
CA TYR A 712 -17.69 28.06 13.84
C TYR A 712 -17.72 29.40 13.11
N LYS A 713 -16.57 29.79 12.54
CA LYS A 713 -16.44 31.01 11.72
C LYS A 713 -16.39 30.60 10.26
N CYS A 714 -17.20 31.22 9.40
CA CYS A 714 -17.19 30.99 7.96
C CYS A 714 -17.34 32.33 7.25
N LEU A 715 -16.41 32.66 6.36
CA LEU A 715 -16.40 33.93 5.61
C LEU A 715 -16.56 35.19 6.48
N GLY A 716 -16.00 35.17 7.68
CA GLY A 716 -16.04 36.27 8.66
C GLY A 716 -17.23 36.22 9.61
N GLU A 717 -18.26 35.41 9.34
CA GLU A 717 -19.46 35.31 10.16
C GLU A 717 -19.37 34.15 11.15
N THR A 718 -19.85 34.38 12.38
CA THR A 718 -19.98 33.32 13.38
C THR A 718 -21.32 32.62 13.19
N ILE A 719 -21.27 31.33 12.86
CA ILE A 719 -22.43 30.48 12.67
C ILE A 719 -22.59 29.59 13.91
N GLN A 720 -23.80 29.55 14.45
CA GLN A 720 -24.20 28.64 15.53
C GLN A 720 -25.24 27.65 15.01
N VAL A 721 -25.00 26.37 15.29
CA VAL A 721 -25.91 25.28 14.95
C VAL A 721 -26.36 24.64 16.26
N ASN A 722 -27.68 24.63 16.49
CA ASN A 722 -28.26 24.00 17.66
C ASN A 722 -28.06 22.49 17.61
N GLY A 723 -27.91 21.84 18.77
CA GLY A 723 -27.68 20.40 18.86
C GLY A 723 -28.77 19.56 18.18
N ASP A 724 -30.02 20.01 18.25
CA ASP A 724 -31.16 19.33 17.62
C ASP A 724 -31.20 19.47 16.09
N GLU A 725 -30.51 20.48 15.56
CA GLU A 725 -30.42 20.78 14.12
C GLU A 725 -29.10 20.27 13.52
N LEU A 726 -28.22 19.67 14.31
CA LEU A 726 -26.88 19.31 13.85
C LEU A 726 -26.90 18.33 12.68
N TYR A 727 -27.75 17.29 12.73
CA TYR A 727 -27.92 16.36 11.61
C TYR A 727 -28.47 17.04 10.36
N ASP A 728 -29.37 18.01 10.52
CA ASP A 728 -29.95 18.76 9.40
C ASP A 728 -28.94 19.75 8.78
N SER A 729 -27.85 20.08 9.50
CA SER A 729 -26.76 20.93 9.00
C SER A 729 -25.72 20.21 8.13
N ALA A 730 -25.87 18.89 7.92
CA ALA A 730 -24.90 18.11 7.18
C ALA A 730 -24.80 18.55 5.71
N VAL A 731 -23.57 18.70 5.21
CA VAL A 731 -23.31 19.10 3.82
C VAL A 731 -22.53 18.00 3.11
N ARG A 732 -22.95 17.67 1.88
CA ARG A 732 -22.24 16.71 1.02
C ARG A 732 -20.84 17.22 0.73
N PHE A 733 -19.88 16.32 0.83
CA PHE A 733 -18.47 16.64 0.72
C PHE A 733 -17.75 15.63 -0.15
N ARG A 734 -16.79 16.11 -0.94
CA ARG A 734 -15.88 15.29 -1.72
C ARG A 734 -14.48 15.83 -1.49
N VAL A 735 -13.62 15.02 -0.90
CA VAL A 735 -12.20 15.35 -0.79
C VAL A 735 -11.64 15.37 -2.22
N PRO A 736 -11.03 16.46 -2.70
CA PRO A 736 -10.65 16.59 -4.12
C PRO A 736 -9.71 15.49 -4.61
N ASP A 737 -8.84 14.99 -3.72
CA ASP A 737 -7.88 13.93 -4.02
C ASP A 737 -8.45 12.51 -3.88
N LEU A 738 -9.64 12.40 -3.29
CA LEU A 738 -10.34 11.15 -3.03
C LEU A 738 -11.81 11.26 -3.49
N PRO A 739 -12.09 11.63 -4.77
CA PRO A 739 -13.44 11.97 -5.23
C PRO A 739 -14.42 10.79 -5.25
N ALA A 740 -13.91 9.57 -5.12
CA ALA A 740 -14.71 8.35 -5.05
C ALA A 740 -15.43 8.17 -3.70
N PHE A 741 -15.00 8.88 -2.65
CA PHE A 741 -15.66 8.79 -1.35
C PHE A 741 -16.87 9.72 -1.32
N ALA A 742 -18.05 9.13 -1.25
CA ALA A 742 -19.30 9.86 -1.10
C ALA A 742 -19.51 10.25 0.37
N LEU A 743 -18.96 11.39 0.77
CA LEU A 743 -18.98 11.86 2.14
C LEU A 743 -19.99 12.99 2.35
N GLU A 744 -20.27 13.23 3.62
CA GLU A 744 -20.91 14.42 4.15
C GLU A 744 -20.16 14.84 5.42
N HIS A 745 -20.29 16.10 5.81
CA HIS A 745 -19.66 16.63 7.02
C HIS A 745 -20.66 17.33 7.93
N LEU A 746 -20.50 17.14 9.24
CA LEU A 746 -21.24 17.85 10.29
C LEU A 746 -20.30 18.77 11.07
N PRO A 747 -20.64 20.03 11.32
CA PRO A 747 -19.85 20.90 12.20
C PRO A 747 -19.59 20.24 13.56
N ASN A 748 -18.40 20.44 14.12
CA ASN A 748 -17.98 19.75 15.35
C ASN A 748 -17.72 20.72 16.50
N ARG A 749 -18.62 20.73 17.49
CA ARG A 749 -18.50 21.52 18.73
C ARG A 749 -18.11 22.98 18.43
N ASN A 750 -17.34 23.60 19.32
CA ASN A 750 -16.84 24.96 19.13
C ASN A 750 -15.50 24.95 18.38
N SER A 751 -15.51 25.37 17.11
CA SER A 751 -14.32 25.59 16.29
C SER A 751 -13.61 26.91 16.61
N LEU A 752 -14.30 27.91 17.17
CA LEU A 752 -13.70 29.23 17.46
C LEU A 752 -12.57 29.13 18.49
N ALA A 753 -12.70 28.24 19.47
CA ALA A 753 -11.65 27.97 20.45
C ALA A 753 -10.32 27.56 19.78
N TYR A 754 -10.37 26.93 18.60
CA TYR A 754 -9.17 26.57 17.83
C TYR A 754 -8.57 27.77 17.10
N GLY A 755 -9.39 28.76 16.74
CA GLY A 755 -8.91 30.05 16.27
C GLY A 755 -8.00 30.69 17.30
N ASP A 756 -8.45 30.74 18.56
CA ASP A 756 -7.68 31.31 19.68
C ASP A 756 -6.42 30.47 19.98
N LEU A 757 -6.56 29.14 20.04
CA LEU A 757 -5.46 28.23 20.36
C LEU A 757 -4.35 28.23 19.30
N TYR A 758 -4.71 28.33 18.02
CA TYR A 758 -3.73 28.37 16.92
C TYR A 758 -3.22 29.79 16.65
N GLY A 759 -3.77 30.81 17.31
CA GLY A 759 -3.42 32.21 17.06
C GLY A 759 -3.93 32.75 15.73
N ILE A 760 -4.99 32.15 15.18
CA ILE A 760 -5.58 32.50 13.88
C ILE A 760 -6.98 33.12 14.01
N GLY A 761 -7.53 33.26 15.21
CA GLY A 761 -8.92 33.68 15.43
C GLY A 761 -9.26 35.06 14.85
N ASP A 762 -8.32 35.99 14.96
CA ASP A 762 -8.47 37.37 14.48
C ASP A 762 -8.24 37.50 12.96
N GLU A 763 -7.32 36.71 12.39
CA GLU A 763 -6.90 36.80 10.99
C GLU A 763 -7.68 35.87 10.05
N ALA A 764 -8.11 34.69 10.51
CA ALA A 764 -8.81 33.73 9.69
C ALA A 764 -10.26 34.17 9.49
N SER A 765 -10.66 34.29 8.22
CA SER A 765 -12.06 34.47 7.83
C SER A 765 -12.88 33.20 8.09
N THR A 766 -12.25 32.03 8.07
CA THR A 766 -12.91 30.73 8.25
C THR A 766 -12.11 29.88 9.22
N VAL A 767 -12.77 29.40 10.29
CA VAL A 767 -12.22 28.44 11.25
C VAL A 767 -13.30 27.39 11.46
N PHE A 768 -13.14 26.25 10.79
CA PHE A 768 -14.15 25.23 10.68
C PHE A 768 -13.59 23.85 10.99
N ARG A 769 -14.22 23.14 11.92
CA ARG A 769 -13.93 21.73 12.18
C ARG A 769 -15.20 20.92 12.00
N ALA A 770 -15.08 19.77 11.35
CA ALA A 770 -16.22 18.92 11.04
C ALA A 770 -15.92 17.44 11.16
N THR A 771 -16.97 16.68 11.45
CA THR A 771 -16.96 15.23 11.49
C THR A 771 -17.43 14.68 10.15
N LEU A 772 -16.68 13.76 9.55
CA LEU A 772 -17.03 13.09 8.30
C LEU A 772 -17.95 11.88 8.54
N ARG A 773 -18.93 11.70 7.65
CA ARG A 773 -19.81 10.53 7.52
C ARG A 773 -19.97 10.17 6.05
N TYR A 774 -20.49 8.97 5.77
CA TYR A 774 -20.94 8.64 4.43
C TYR A 774 -22.27 9.34 4.13
N GLU A 775 -22.46 9.72 2.87
CA GLU A 775 -23.63 10.45 2.41
C GLU A 775 -24.95 9.72 2.73
N GLY A 776 -25.89 10.43 3.33
CA GLY A 776 -27.19 9.91 3.75
C GLY A 776 -27.27 9.49 5.22
N PHE A 777 -26.14 9.42 5.93
CA PHE A 777 -26.12 9.07 7.35
C PHE A 777 -26.93 10.07 8.19
N SER A 778 -26.71 11.36 7.99
CA SER A 778 -27.29 12.43 8.84
C SER A 778 -28.78 12.59 8.62
N GLU A 779 -29.26 12.44 7.38
CA GLU A 779 -30.70 12.44 7.07
C GLU A 779 -31.44 11.32 7.82
N ILE A 780 -30.86 10.12 7.85
CA ILE A 780 -31.43 8.97 8.56
C ILE A 780 -31.38 9.22 10.07
N MET A 781 -30.21 9.59 10.61
CA MET A 781 -30.05 9.83 12.05
C MET A 781 -30.91 10.99 12.55
N GLY A 782 -31.04 12.07 11.78
CA GLY A 782 -31.95 13.18 12.08
C GLY A 782 -33.42 12.75 12.11
N THR A 783 -33.81 11.86 11.19
CA THR A 783 -35.17 11.27 11.19
C THR A 783 -35.39 10.39 12.43
N LEU A 784 -34.43 9.53 12.79
CA LEU A 784 -34.50 8.70 14.01
C LEU A 784 -34.55 9.57 15.28
N ALA A 785 -33.80 10.67 15.31
CA ALA A 785 -33.84 11.64 16.41
C ALA A 785 -35.23 12.26 16.57
N LYS A 786 -35.86 12.68 15.46
CA LYS A 786 -37.20 13.28 15.42
C LYS A 786 -38.31 12.30 15.81
N ILE A 787 -38.14 11.01 15.52
CA ILE A 787 -39.04 9.93 15.99
C ILE A 787 -38.94 9.76 17.52
N GLY A 788 -37.81 10.12 18.14
CA GLY A 788 -37.61 10.06 19.59
C GLY A 788 -36.68 8.95 20.06
N PHE A 789 -36.01 8.22 19.15
CA PHE A 789 -35.08 7.14 19.48
C PHE A 789 -33.89 7.58 20.35
N PHE A 790 -33.54 8.87 20.33
CA PHE A 790 -32.41 9.40 21.09
C PHE A 790 -32.82 10.20 22.32
N ASN A 791 -34.05 10.00 22.82
CA ASN A 791 -34.47 10.57 24.10
C ASN A 791 -33.85 9.77 25.27
N SER A 792 -33.14 10.47 26.16
CA SER A 792 -32.48 9.91 27.33
C SER A 792 -33.37 9.85 28.59
N GLU A 793 -34.57 10.42 28.56
CA GLU A 793 -35.50 10.35 29.68
C GLU A 793 -36.06 8.95 29.87
N ALA A 794 -36.24 8.55 31.13
CA ALA A 794 -36.77 7.23 31.46
C ALA A 794 -38.24 7.09 30.99
N HIS A 795 -38.49 6.15 30.09
CA HIS A 795 -39.80 6.01 29.45
C HIS A 795 -40.79 5.25 30.35
N PRO A 796 -42.06 5.68 30.50
CA PRO A 796 -43.05 5.00 31.35
C PRO A 796 -43.22 3.51 31.06
N MET A 797 -43.28 3.12 29.77
CA MET A 797 -43.38 1.70 29.35
C MET A 797 -42.18 0.84 29.79
N LEU A 798 -41.05 1.44 30.20
CA LEU A 798 -39.85 0.74 30.64
C LEU A 798 -39.71 0.70 32.17
N LYS A 799 -40.74 1.11 32.93
CA LYS A 799 -40.72 1.10 34.41
C LYS A 799 -41.42 -0.13 35.04
N GLU A 800 -42.23 -0.85 34.27
CA GLU A 800 -43.02 -1.98 34.77
C GLU A 800 -42.25 -3.32 34.80
N SER A 801 -42.75 -4.28 35.58
CA SER A 801 -42.20 -5.63 35.71
C SER A 801 -42.33 -6.48 34.44
N SER A 802 -43.30 -6.19 33.56
CA SER A 802 -43.41 -6.78 32.23
C SER A 802 -42.76 -5.87 31.19
N ARG A 803 -41.74 -6.37 30.48
CA ARG A 803 -41.02 -5.60 29.48
C ARG A 803 -41.79 -5.55 28.16
N PRO A 804 -41.96 -4.37 27.52
CA PRO A 804 -42.55 -4.31 26.18
C PRO A 804 -41.60 -4.93 25.16
N THR A 805 -42.16 -5.39 24.05
CA THR A 805 -41.36 -5.80 22.89
C THR A 805 -40.81 -4.58 22.14
N PHE A 806 -39.75 -4.77 21.34
CA PHE A 806 -39.25 -3.69 20.48
C PHE A 806 -40.34 -3.17 19.54
N ARG A 807 -41.15 -4.07 18.94
CA ARG A 807 -42.32 -3.69 18.14
C ARG A 807 -43.29 -2.81 18.91
N ALA A 808 -43.68 -3.20 20.13
CA ALA A 808 -44.62 -2.43 20.94
C ALA A 808 -44.06 -1.03 21.28
N PHE A 809 -42.76 -0.94 21.57
CA PHE A 809 -42.10 0.34 21.83
C PHE A 809 -41.98 1.21 20.56
N LEU A 810 -41.73 0.60 19.40
CA LEU A 810 -41.74 1.29 18.11
C LEU A 810 -43.13 1.86 17.77
N SER A 811 -44.20 1.10 18.05
CA SER A 811 -45.58 1.57 17.90
C SER A 811 -45.86 2.83 18.71
N GLU A 812 -45.41 2.86 19.97
CA GLU A 812 -45.54 4.02 20.85
C GLU A 812 -44.81 5.24 20.27
N LEU A 813 -43.55 5.09 19.83
CA LEU A 813 -42.78 6.20 19.25
C LEU A 813 -43.40 6.74 17.95
N LEU A 814 -44.03 5.87 17.15
CA LEU A 814 -44.76 6.25 15.93
C LEU A 814 -46.22 6.63 16.19
N LYS A 815 -46.62 6.78 17.46
CA LYS A 815 -47.97 7.16 17.88
C LYS A 815 -49.05 6.30 17.22
N ALA A 816 -48.84 4.99 17.14
CA ALA A 816 -49.85 4.04 16.70
C ALA A 816 -50.93 3.90 17.77
N ASP A 817 -52.21 4.05 17.38
CA ASP A 817 -53.31 3.85 18.31
C ASP A 817 -53.32 2.42 18.82
N SER A 818 -53.79 2.19 20.06
CA SER A 818 -53.84 0.86 20.69
C SER A 818 -54.66 -0.19 19.91
N ASN A 819 -55.45 0.24 18.92
CA ASN A 819 -56.25 -0.60 18.03
C ASN A 819 -55.68 -0.72 16.60
N GLU A 820 -54.61 0.01 16.25
CA GLU A 820 -53.94 -0.10 14.95
C GLU A 820 -52.67 -0.93 15.09
N GLU A 821 -52.62 -2.09 14.41
CA GLU A 821 -51.36 -2.84 14.29
C GLU A 821 -50.33 -1.99 13.53
N LEU A 822 -49.06 -2.05 13.98
CA LEU A 822 -47.95 -1.37 13.33
C LEU A 822 -47.93 -1.74 11.83
N PRO A 823 -47.85 -0.77 10.90
CA PRO A 823 -47.88 -1.07 9.47
C PRO A 823 -46.84 -2.11 9.07
N VAL A 824 -47.28 -3.19 8.43
CA VAL A 824 -46.42 -4.32 8.06
C VAL A 824 -45.51 -3.94 6.88
N ARG A 825 -45.99 -3.05 6.01
CA ARG A 825 -45.33 -2.64 4.77
C ARG A 825 -44.44 -1.41 4.97
N ASP A 826 -43.30 -1.41 4.28
CA ASP A 826 -42.31 -0.32 4.36
C ASP A 826 -42.91 1.02 3.92
N GLU A 827 -43.75 1.01 2.88
CA GLU A 827 -44.35 2.23 2.32
C GLU A 827 -45.32 2.90 3.30
N GLU A 828 -46.06 2.11 4.07
CA GLU A 828 -47.03 2.60 5.04
C GLU A 828 -46.32 3.18 6.28
N MET A 829 -45.26 2.51 6.74
CA MET A 829 -44.42 3.01 7.83
C MET A 829 -43.71 4.31 7.42
N ALA A 830 -43.17 4.37 6.20
CA ALA A 830 -42.57 5.58 5.66
C ALA A 830 -43.60 6.71 5.51
N GLY A 831 -44.82 6.39 5.06
CA GLY A 831 -45.94 7.32 5.01
C GLY A 831 -46.28 7.90 6.38
N ARG A 832 -46.26 7.07 7.44
CA ARG A 832 -46.50 7.51 8.82
C ARG A 832 -45.38 8.41 9.35
N ILE A 833 -44.11 8.08 9.07
CA ILE A 833 -42.97 8.95 9.46
C ILE A 833 -43.11 10.35 8.83
N ILE A 834 -43.55 10.42 7.57
CA ILE A 834 -43.78 11.69 6.86
C ILE A 834 -44.99 12.42 7.43
N SER A 835 -46.11 11.74 7.69
CA SER A 835 -47.33 12.38 8.22
C SER A 835 -47.14 12.96 9.62
N LEU A 836 -46.26 12.35 10.43
CA LEU A 836 -45.84 12.86 11.73
C LEU A 836 -44.84 14.04 11.65
N GLY A 837 -44.39 14.41 10.44
CA GLY A 837 -43.47 15.52 10.21
C GLY A 837 -42.02 15.22 10.57
N HIS A 838 -41.64 13.95 10.74
CA HIS A 838 -40.27 13.57 11.12
C HIS A 838 -39.27 13.69 9.95
N CYS A 839 -39.74 13.61 8.70
CA CYS A 839 -38.95 13.93 7.51
C CYS A 839 -39.85 14.40 6.35
N LYS A 840 -39.27 15.09 5.37
CA LYS A 840 -40.01 15.64 4.20
C LYS A 840 -39.98 14.72 2.98
N GLU A 841 -38.90 13.96 2.80
CA GLU A 841 -38.65 13.19 1.58
C GLU A 841 -39.00 11.71 1.77
N THR A 842 -39.74 11.15 0.81
CA THR A 842 -40.10 9.73 0.82
C THR A 842 -38.87 8.82 0.80
N VAL A 843 -37.81 9.21 0.09
CA VAL A 843 -36.57 8.43 0.02
C VAL A 843 -35.89 8.34 1.39
N THR A 844 -35.80 9.46 2.11
CA THR A 844 -35.24 9.49 3.48
C THR A 844 -36.10 8.69 4.44
N ALA A 845 -37.44 8.81 4.36
CA ALA A 845 -38.37 8.02 5.16
C ALA A 845 -38.16 6.51 4.95
N MET A 846 -38.05 6.07 3.70
CA MET A 846 -37.80 4.67 3.36
C MET A 846 -36.46 4.17 3.90
N LYS A 847 -35.39 4.97 3.81
CA LYS A 847 -34.08 4.63 4.40
C LYS A 847 -34.14 4.54 5.93
N ALA A 848 -34.91 5.41 6.58
CA ALA A 848 -35.15 5.33 8.02
C ALA A 848 -35.89 4.05 8.40
N VAL A 849 -36.94 3.66 7.66
CA VAL A 849 -37.65 2.38 7.85
C VAL A 849 -36.70 1.19 7.68
N GLN A 850 -35.89 1.18 6.62
CA GLN A 850 -34.89 0.12 6.40
C GLN A 850 -33.89 0.04 7.56
N THR A 851 -33.50 1.18 8.12
CA THR A 851 -32.60 1.24 9.28
C THR A 851 -33.29 0.70 10.55
N ILE A 852 -34.54 1.08 10.81
CA ILE A 852 -35.36 0.57 11.92
C ILE A 852 -35.47 -0.96 11.82
N LYS A 853 -35.72 -1.49 10.61
CA LYS A 853 -35.78 -2.92 10.36
C LYS A 853 -34.45 -3.62 10.57
N PHE A 854 -33.37 -3.07 10.02
CA PHE A 854 -32.01 -3.60 10.17
C PHE A 854 -31.57 -3.67 11.64
N LEU A 855 -31.93 -2.68 12.44
CA LEU A 855 -31.62 -2.65 13.88
C LEU A 855 -32.49 -3.61 14.71
N GLY A 856 -33.49 -4.26 14.12
CA GLY A 856 -34.40 -5.16 14.83
C GLY A 856 -35.38 -4.42 15.75
N LEU A 857 -35.62 -3.12 15.50
CA LEU A 857 -36.53 -2.31 16.33
C LEU A 857 -38.02 -2.63 16.08
N HIS A 858 -38.31 -3.46 15.08
CA HIS A 858 -39.65 -3.95 14.73
C HIS A 858 -39.92 -5.39 15.21
N GLU A 859 -38.94 -6.03 15.86
CA GLU A 859 -39.01 -7.44 16.25
C GLU A 859 -39.88 -7.62 17.51
N ASP A 860 -40.51 -8.80 17.63
CA ASP A 860 -41.35 -9.19 18.78
C ASP A 860 -40.54 -9.74 19.97
N GLU A 861 -39.30 -9.27 20.12
CA GLU A 861 -38.40 -9.62 21.22
C GLU A 861 -38.60 -8.62 22.38
N GLU A 862 -38.50 -9.08 23.63
CA GLU A 862 -38.58 -8.22 24.82
C GLU A 862 -37.37 -7.29 24.95
N ILE A 863 -37.62 -6.04 25.37
CA ILE A 863 -36.55 -5.08 25.63
C ILE A 863 -35.77 -5.48 26.90
N PRO A 864 -34.41 -5.51 26.85
CA PRO A 864 -33.58 -5.87 28.00
C PRO A 864 -33.82 -5.01 29.26
N LEU A 865 -33.76 -5.65 30.42
CA LEU A 865 -33.92 -5.01 31.74
C LEU A 865 -33.02 -3.77 32.01
N PRO A 866 -31.75 -3.72 31.53
CA PRO A 866 -30.91 -2.55 31.74
C PRO A 866 -31.38 -1.27 31.03
N CYS A 867 -32.18 -1.38 29.97
CA CYS A 867 -32.62 -0.24 29.18
C CYS A 867 -33.73 0.53 29.90
N GLN A 868 -33.52 1.82 30.17
CA GLN A 868 -34.50 2.67 30.86
C GLN A 868 -35.09 3.75 29.94
N SER A 869 -34.43 4.07 28.83
CA SER A 869 -34.82 5.11 27.88
C SER A 869 -34.78 4.62 26.42
N ALA A 870 -35.37 5.40 25.50
CA ALA A 870 -35.27 5.13 24.06
C ALA A 870 -33.80 5.17 23.60
N PHE A 871 -33.00 6.06 24.20
CA PHE A 871 -31.58 6.17 23.94
C PHE A 871 -30.83 4.88 24.30
N ASP A 872 -31.14 4.26 25.45
CA ASP A 872 -30.50 3.00 25.87
C ASP A 872 -30.85 1.86 24.92
N ILE A 873 -32.12 1.74 24.53
CA ILE A 873 -32.62 0.76 23.55
C ILE A 873 -31.87 0.91 22.22
N SER A 874 -31.75 2.16 21.75
CA SER A 874 -31.06 2.46 20.49
C SER A 874 -29.58 2.10 20.57
N CYS A 875 -28.89 2.48 21.64
CA CYS A 875 -27.49 2.12 21.85
C CYS A 875 -27.31 0.60 21.87
N TRP A 876 -28.17 -0.12 22.59
CA TRP A 876 -28.12 -1.58 22.70
C TRP A 876 -28.27 -2.26 21.33
N ARG A 877 -29.30 -1.89 20.56
CA ARG A 877 -29.52 -2.45 19.21
C ARG A 877 -28.40 -2.09 18.24
N MET A 878 -27.93 -0.84 18.30
CA MET A 878 -26.83 -0.37 17.46
C MET A 878 -25.50 -1.07 17.78
N GLU A 879 -25.19 -1.32 19.06
CA GLU A 879 -23.99 -2.05 19.48
C GLU A 879 -24.00 -3.48 18.92
N GLY A 880 -25.15 -4.16 18.98
CA GLY A 880 -25.29 -5.53 18.47
C GLY A 880 -25.29 -5.64 16.94
N ARG A 881 -25.93 -4.69 16.23
CA ARG A 881 -26.20 -4.81 14.77
C ARG A 881 -25.21 -4.04 13.89
N LEU A 882 -24.48 -3.07 14.43
CA LEU A 882 -23.52 -2.23 13.70
C LEU A 882 -22.07 -2.44 14.18
N ALA A 883 -21.78 -3.61 14.77
CA ALA A 883 -20.42 -4.01 15.10
C ALA A 883 -19.65 -4.49 13.85
N TYR A 884 -18.33 -4.29 13.84
CA TYR A 884 -17.45 -4.89 12.84
C TYR A 884 -17.31 -6.39 13.05
N SER A 885 -17.37 -7.16 11.95
CA SER A 885 -16.93 -8.56 11.98
C SER A 885 -15.40 -8.67 12.02
N SER A 886 -14.87 -9.86 12.32
CA SER A 886 -13.42 -10.11 12.43
C SER A 886 -12.65 -9.90 11.11
N THR A 887 -13.34 -9.96 9.97
CA THR A 887 -12.76 -9.79 8.63
C THR A 887 -12.91 -8.38 8.06
N GLU A 888 -13.77 -7.56 8.64
CA GLU A 888 -14.05 -6.22 8.17
C GLU A 888 -13.04 -5.20 8.68
N LYS A 889 -12.80 -4.17 7.86
CA LYS A 889 -11.87 -3.09 8.19
C LYS A 889 -12.61 -1.80 8.41
N ASP A 890 -12.18 -1.05 9.41
CA ASP A 890 -12.45 0.37 9.52
C ASP A 890 -11.43 1.19 8.71
N MET A 891 -11.68 2.49 8.67
CA MET A 891 -10.92 3.49 7.96
C MET A 891 -10.95 4.79 8.77
N VAL A 892 -9.80 5.46 8.87
CA VAL A 892 -9.71 6.83 9.39
C VAL A 892 -9.32 7.74 8.23
N LEU A 893 -10.15 8.75 8.01
CA LEU A 893 -9.90 9.80 7.04
C LEU A 893 -9.84 11.13 7.79
N LEU A 894 -8.67 11.76 7.71
CA LEU A 894 -8.43 13.13 8.16
C LEU A 894 -8.03 13.97 6.95
N HIS A 895 -8.60 15.16 6.84
CA HIS A 895 -8.31 16.12 5.78
C HIS A 895 -8.29 17.54 6.32
N HIS A 896 -7.18 18.23 6.09
CA HIS A 896 -6.98 19.63 6.37
C HIS A 896 -6.92 20.44 5.09
N GLU A 897 -7.51 21.63 5.12
CA GLU A 897 -7.24 22.69 4.16
C GLU A 897 -6.89 23.97 4.93
N VAL A 898 -5.72 24.52 4.62
CA VAL A 898 -5.21 25.75 5.21
C VAL A 898 -4.89 26.69 4.07
N GLU A 899 -5.61 27.80 3.99
CA GLU A 899 -5.25 28.88 3.07
C GLU A 899 -4.44 29.93 3.81
N LEU A 900 -3.34 30.36 3.20
CA LEU A 900 -2.45 31.34 3.77
C LEU A 900 -2.11 32.44 2.77
N GLU A 901 -2.02 33.66 3.30
CA GLU A 901 -1.64 34.84 2.54
C GLU A 901 -0.16 35.13 2.78
N LEU A 902 0.62 35.20 1.70
CA LEU A 902 2.04 35.49 1.81
C LEU A 902 2.29 36.99 2.08
N PRO A 903 3.42 37.35 2.74
CA PRO A 903 3.73 38.75 3.10
C PRO A 903 3.81 39.74 1.92
N ASP A 904 3.86 39.25 0.69
CA ASP A 904 3.88 40.07 -0.53
C ASP A 904 2.48 40.55 -0.98
N GLY A 905 1.41 40.06 -0.33
CA GLY A 905 0.02 40.45 -0.59
C GLY A 905 -0.50 40.09 -1.99
N GLN A 906 0.27 39.35 -2.79
CA GLN A 906 -0.07 39.02 -4.19
C GLN A 906 -0.42 37.55 -4.41
N ARG A 907 -0.18 36.66 -3.44
CA ARG A 907 -0.37 35.21 -3.60
C ARG A 907 -1.01 34.58 -2.37
N THR A 908 -2.07 33.80 -2.62
CA THR A 908 -2.67 32.92 -1.61
C THR A 908 -2.22 31.50 -1.90
N GLU A 909 -1.71 30.79 -0.89
CA GLU A 909 -1.41 29.36 -1.02
C GLU A 909 -2.49 28.54 -0.31
N SER A 910 -2.90 27.43 -0.90
CA SER A 910 -3.78 26.44 -0.29
C SER A 910 -2.96 25.19 0.00
N HIS A 911 -2.80 24.91 1.30
CA HIS A 911 -2.11 23.75 1.83
C HIS A 911 -3.15 22.71 2.21
N ARG A 912 -2.99 21.48 1.71
CA ARG A 912 -3.88 20.36 1.97
C ARG A 912 -3.11 19.23 2.58
N ALA A 913 -3.57 18.72 3.73
CA ALA A 913 -2.94 17.59 4.40
C ALA A 913 -3.97 16.47 4.60
N THR A 914 -3.72 15.28 4.06
CA THR A 914 -4.69 14.17 4.07
C THR A 914 -4.08 12.90 4.63
N LEU A 915 -4.67 12.35 5.68
CA LEU A 915 -4.36 11.03 6.22
C LEU A 915 -5.52 10.09 5.86
N LEU A 916 -5.18 8.96 5.23
CA LEU A 916 -6.10 7.87 4.92
C LEU A 916 -5.48 6.56 5.42
N GLU A 917 -5.97 6.06 6.55
CA GLU A 917 -5.49 4.84 7.18
C GLU A 917 -6.59 3.78 7.21
N PHE A 918 -6.22 2.51 7.01
CA PHE A 918 -7.14 1.37 7.06
C PHE A 918 -6.72 0.41 8.17
N GLY A 919 -7.69 -0.33 8.73
CA GLY A 919 -7.41 -1.40 9.68
C GLY A 919 -6.39 -2.40 9.13
N ARG A 920 -5.43 -2.79 9.98
CA ARG A 920 -4.31 -3.68 9.63
C ARG A 920 -4.52 -5.05 10.28
N THR A 921 -4.42 -6.12 9.49
CA THR A 921 -4.43 -7.49 10.00
C THR A 921 -3.01 -8.02 10.14
N LYS A 922 -2.63 -8.46 11.34
CA LYS A 922 -1.36 -9.13 11.59
C LYS A 922 -1.59 -10.36 12.47
N ASP A 923 -1.03 -11.50 12.08
CA ASP A 923 -1.16 -12.77 12.81
C ASP A 923 -2.62 -13.20 13.07
N GLY A 924 -3.53 -12.85 12.14
CA GLY A 924 -4.97 -13.14 12.26
C GLY A 924 -5.74 -12.19 13.19
N LYS A 925 -5.07 -11.30 13.94
CA LYS A 925 -5.71 -10.26 14.75
C LYS A 925 -5.83 -8.95 13.95
N MET A 926 -7.04 -8.39 13.89
CA MET A 926 -7.33 -7.11 13.24
C MET A 926 -7.09 -5.97 14.24
N THR A 927 -6.22 -5.02 13.89
CA THR A 927 -6.11 -3.75 14.60
C THR A 927 -6.77 -2.66 13.76
N SER A 928 -7.76 -1.98 14.34
CA SER A 928 -8.52 -0.96 13.64
C SER A 928 -7.68 0.28 13.31
N ALA A 929 -7.95 0.97 12.21
CA ALA A 929 -7.35 2.25 11.86
C ALA A 929 -7.52 3.24 13.00
N MET A 930 -8.70 3.31 13.61
CA MET A 930 -8.97 4.15 14.77
C MET A 930 -8.05 3.83 15.95
N ALA A 931 -7.84 2.54 16.23
CA ALA A 931 -6.94 2.13 17.31
C ALA A 931 -5.47 2.49 17.02
N ILE A 932 -5.04 2.39 15.76
CA ILE A 932 -3.70 2.78 15.33
C ILE A 932 -3.52 4.30 15.47
N THR A 933 -4.43 5.10 14.91
CA THR A 933 -4.30 6.56 14.85
C THR A 933 -4.63 7.27 16.15
N VAL A 934 -5.13 6.58 17.17
CA VAL A 934 -5.31 7.12 18.53
C VAL A 934 -4.32 6.51 19.51
N GLY A 935 -4.16 5.19 19.50
CA GLY A 935 -3.30 4.48 20.45
C GLY A 935 -1.81 4.77 20.26
N ILE A 936 -1.33 4.89 19.02
CA ILE A 936 0.09 5.14 18.74
C ILE A 936 0.49 6.58 19.15
N PRO A 937 -0.21 7.66 18.74
CA PRO A 937 0.12 9.02 19.22
C PRO A 937 0.16 9.13 20.74
N MET A 938 -0.78 8.49 21.43
CA MET A 938 -0.83 8.45 22.90
C MET A 938 0.40 7.78 23.50
N ALA A 939 0.81 6.63 22.95
CA ALA A 939 2.00 5.92 23.38
C ALA A 939 3.28 6.71 23.11
N ILE A 940 3.33 7.47 22.01
CA ILE A 940 4.43 8.38 21.71
C ILE A 940 4.48 9.52 22.72
N GLY A 941 3.33 10.14 23.06
CA GLY A 941 3.26 11.16 24.11
C GLY A 941 3.79 10.66 25.45
N ALA A 942 3.40 9.45 25.85
CA ALA A 942 3.92 8.81 27.06
C ALA A 942 5.44 8.54 26.98
N LEU A 943 5.94 8.07 25.84
CA LEU A 943 7.36 7.84 25.62
C LEU A 943 8.19 9.13 25.71
N LEU A 944 7.68 10.25 25.17
CA LEU A 944 8.35 11.56 25.25
C LEU A 944 8.46 12.04 26.71
N LEU A 945 7.44 11.78 27.53
CA LEU A 945 7.45 12.09 28.96
C LEU A 945 8.43 11.18 29.72
N LEU A 946 8.35 9.85 29.52
CA LEU A 946 9.24 8.87 30.16
C LEU A 946 10.73 9.14 29.87
N LYS A 947 11.04 9.60 28.66
CA LYS A 947 12.41 9.93 28.26
C LYS A 947 12.81 11.38 28.57
N ASN A 948 12.03 12.10 29.37
CA ASN A 948 12.25 13.50 29.75
C ASN A 948 12.52 14.41 28.53
N ARG A 949 11.87 14.14 27.40
CA ARG A 949 11.98 14.93 26.17
C ARG A 949 11.04 16.14 26.16
N VAL A 950 10.02 16.14 27.01
CA VAL A 950 9.15 17.29 27.28
C VAL A 950 9.52 17.86 28.64
N LYS A 951 10.16 19.03 28.65
CA LYS A 951 10.57 19.73 29.88
C LYS A 951 9.49 20.66 30.41
N THR A 952 8.57 21.07 29.54
CA THR A 952 7.46 21.95 29.92
C THR A 952 6.51 21.21 30.89
N THR A 953 6.16 21.86 32.00
CA THR A 953 5.24 21.33 33.03
C THR A 953 3.89 22.07 32.99
N GLY A 954 2.86 21.47 33.60
CA GLY A 954 1.48 21.97 33.54
C GLY A 954 0.60 21.19 32.57
N ILE A 955 -0.54 21.79 32.18
CA ILE A 955 -1.46 21.21 31.21
C ILE A 955 -1.03 21.62 29.81
N LEU A 956 -0.56 20.64 29.05
CA LEU A 956 -0.07 20.83 27.70
C LEU A 956 -1.06 20.26 26.69
N ARG A 957 -1.05 20.90 25.52
CA ARG A 957 -1.62 20.38 24.27
C ARG A 957 -0.44 20.18 23.29
N PRO A 958 -0.56 19.37 22.23
CA PRO A 958 0.47 19.22 21.19
C PRO A 958 0.60 20.45 20.28
N LEU A 959 0.58 21.65 20.86
CA LEU A 959 0.75 22.93 20.18
C LEU A 959 2.20 23.43 20.29
N VAL A 960 2.98 22.85 21.22
CA VAL A 960 4.38 23.23 21.43
C VAL A 960 5.30 22.37 20.55
N PRO A 961 6.29 22.97 19.84
CA PRO A 961 7.23 22.25 18.98
C PRO A 961 7.97 21.12 19.69
N GLU A 962 8.26 21.30 20.98
CA GLU A 962 8.87 20.29 21.86
C GLU A 962 8.08 18.97 21.91
N VAL A 963 6.75 19.03 21.71
CA VAL A 963 5.87 17.85 21.71
C VAL A 963 5.59 17.38 20.28
N TYR A 964 5.10 18.27 19.40
CA TYR A 964 4.56 17.82 18.10
C TYR A 964 5.64 17.43 17.09
N ILE A 965 6.82 18.07 17.08
CA ILE A 965 7.89 17.73 16.13
C ILE A 965 8.36 16.28 16.33
N PRO A 966 8.82 15.88 17.53
CA PRO A 966 9.26 14.50 17.71
C PRO A 966 8.10 13.51 17.63
N ALA A 967 6.88 13.91 17.99
CA ALA A 967 5.72 13.04 17.83
C ALA A 967 5.43 12.71 16.36
N LEU A 968 5.45 13.71 15.46
CA LEU A 968 5.23 13.52 14.02
C LEU A 968 6.31 12.65 13.37
N GLU A 969 7.58 12.84 13.75
CA GLU A 969 8.69 12.05 13.21
C GLU A 969 8.59 10.57 13.64
N ILE A 970 8.21 10.30 14.89
CA ILE A 970 7.98 8.93 15.37
C ILE A 970 6.73 8.32 14.71
N LEU A 971 5.66 9.10 14.51
CA LEU A 971 4.45 8.66 13.81
C LEU A 971 4.74 8.25 12.36
N GLU A 972 5.53 9.04 11.63
CA GLU A 972 5.94 8.72 10.26
C GLU A 972 6.76 7.42 10.23
N ALA A 973 7.68 7.24 11.18
CA ALA A 973 8.47 6.02 11.32
C ALA A 973 7.61 4.79 11.65
N CYS A 974 6.51 4.96 12.39
CA CYS A 974 5.49 3.93 12.63
C CYS A 974 4.61 3.63 11.41
N GLY A 975 4.78 4.39 10.32
CA GLY A 975 4.05 4.23 9.07
C GLY A 975 2.65 4.84 9.11
N VAL A 976 2.38 5.80 10.00
CA VAL A 976 1.20 6.69 9.92
C VAL A 976 1.62 7.92 9.13
N LYS A 977 1.10 8.10 7.91
CA LYS A 977 1.61 9.11 6.97
C LYS A 977 0.55 10.13 6.58
N LEU A 978 0.89 11.40 6.72
CA LEU A 978 0.11 12.52 6.23
C LEU A 978 0.56 12.87 4.81
N MET A 979 -0.37 12.94 3.86
CA MET A 979 -0.08 13.35 2.48
C MET A 979 -0.30 14.85 2.36
N GLU A 980 0.79 15.60 2.17
CA GLU A 980 0.75 17.06 2.02
C GLU A 980 0.79 17.48 0.55
N LYS A 981 0.01 18.51 0.22
CA LYS A 981 0.00 19.19 -1.08
C LYS A 981 -0.11 20.70 -0.88
N VAL A 982 0.48 21.44 -1.81
CA VAL A 982 0.41 22.90 -1.84
C VAL A 982 -0.01 23.32 -3.23
N ASP A 983 -1.09 24.09 -3.31
CA ASP A 983 -1.59 24.73 -4.52
C ASP A 983 -1.45 26.25 -4.37
N ILE A 984 -1.14 26.95 -5.46
CA ILE A 984 -1.11 28.42 -5.48
C ILE A 984 -2.45 28.87 -6.06
N LEU A 985 -3.21 29.62 -5.27
CA LEU A 985 -4.45 30.26 -5.69
C LEU A 985 -4.09 31.59 -6.36
N CYS A 986 -4.37 31.68 -7.67
CA CYS A 986 -4.15 32.88 -8.48
C CYS A 986 -5.22 33.94 -8.27
#